data_AF-A0A0H5C0J7-F1
#
_entry.id   AF-A0A0H5C0J7-F1
#
_cell.length_a   1.000
_cell.length_b   1.000
_cell.length_c   1.000
_cell.angle_alpha   90.00
_cell.angle_beta   90.00
_cell.angle_gamma   90.00
#
_symmetry.space_group_name_H-M   'P 1'
#
loop_
_entity.id
_entity.type
_entity.pdbx_description
1 polymer ?
#
loop_
_entity_poly.entity_id
_entity_poly.type
_entity_poly.pdbx_seq_one_letter_code
_entity_poly.pdbx_strand_id
1 'polypeptide(L)'
;MAETKINKREDDDVNDHRAKKRKVDNLSKDHWPEWLKELEKIHFRLNSYFTFISSRRQIIPKFETLKQPVEKAIGRELTLEDGAMLAVLLPDDVLFKYVDENQFLTEKKEFQWQKGHIQKDLDLFKLRDMELTEQVLVFEFIDGNLSKTRTKSAFYTEMKVPSYTPESMKKLIQKRTNKFIQAANEYLESCSEKGIENSEQHLRELAGPLIPRRRNYVDPIEQMVNNRRLEPGEERPPIPALIESLKTTNYRNQIAGEFVIPEREACYEVLDFEITENLKEALDIPSGFYSHQAEALNAIHQGSNVIISTSTSSGKSLIYQVPVLDLLENVPQTSSMYIFPTKALAQDQKRSFQYLMNKMRLTSLVDTFDGDTEASRRADIKNNARVIFTNPDMLHTSILPNHQSWRHFLLNLRFVVIDELHIYKGLFGSHVALVMRRLRRVCEFLGNHNLQFISCSATLKDPVKHMNAIFGVENIIHVEKDGSPTGQKHLVVWNPPLINSKDLAAGRENFIAESAKILVKLVLNNVRTIAFCYVRRVCELLMKEVRNLLHEMNQPDLVAQIMSYRGGYSASDRRKIEQEMFHGNLSAVISTNALELGIDIGGLDAVLMCGFPLSLSNFHQQSGRAGRRNKDSLTLVVGSDSPVDQHYIKHPDLLTKREFQDLVLDFENMLVLEGHLQCAAFELPITDSDAQFFPNMDKALPKLEHDRDGYHTANRYLPWPSKYVSIRGIEEDQYAVVDITNNRNIVIEEVEASRTSFTLYEGGIFIHQGYPYLVRELNVDEHYAKVERVDVDWVTSQRDFTDVDPKEIERVRSIENSDVPIYFGKIVTTITVFGFYKVDRQKRILDAVEVHNPPVVIRSKGLWVDIPTKALDILTYKSLNAAGGIHAAQHAIMGMMPLIITSGTDEIHTECKAPEKEFAERQTSRKRPARLIFHDAKGGQYGSGLSIKAFDHIQELLQDALKCIEECECEWGCPDCVAASFCKENSLVLSKPAAEVILKVILGVEFDMDSIPDGPEPNMPEIKVETIVPAGLPVKFSSDVQIIDVRKATAPLSTIPKDDTE
;
A
#
# COMPACT_ATOMS: atom_id res chain seq x y z
N MET A 1 -4.84 68.16 -44.11
CA MET A 1 -3.87 69.14 -43.58
C MET A 1 -3.07 68.37 -42.54
N ALA A 2 -1.91 67.81 -42.92
CA ALA A 2 -0.57 68.42 -42.85
C ALA A 2 -0.13 68.58 -41.37
N GLU A 3 1.03 68.17 -40.87
CA GLU A 3 2.27 67.60 -41.43
C GLU A 3 3.12 67.08 -40.23
N THR A 4 3.77 65.94 -40.43
CA THR A 4 5.15 65.51 -40.06
C THR A 4 5.87 65.85 -38.72
N LYS A 5 6.60 64.81 -38.24
CA LYS A 5 7.89 64.76 -37.48
C LYS A 5 7.80 64.90 -35.94
N ILE A 6 8.41 64.09 -35.06
CA ILE A 6 9.65 63.26 -35.04
C ILE A 6 9.60 62.27 -33.83
N ASN A 7 10.41 61.19 -33.91
CA ASN A 7 10.91 60.27 -32.86
C ASN A 7 10.05 59.10 -32.36
N LYS A 8 10.35 57.90 -32.89
CA LYS A 8 10.50 56.66 -32.11
C LYS A 8 11.51 55.74 -32.82
N ARG A 9 12.65 55.53 -32.16
CA ARG A 9 13.62 54.44 -32.36
C ARG A 9 13.86 53.86 -30.96
N GLU A 10 13.62 52.55 -30.82
CA GLU A 10 14.48 51.54 -30.20
C GLU A 10 13.65 50.35 -29.71
N ASP A 11 14.19 49.16 -30.00
CA ASP A 11 13.92 47.82 -29.49
C ASP A 11 12.66 47.07 -29.99
N ASP A 12 12.88 46.20 -30.99
CA ASP A 12 12.73 44.74 -30.84
C ASP A 12 13.01 44.01 -32.17
N ASP A 13 14.30 43.76 -32.41
CA ASP A 13 14.81 42.66 -33.23
C ASP A 13 15.49 41.71 -32.22
N VAL A 14 15.09 40.43 -32.15
CA VAL A 14 15.94 39.24 -31.88
C VAL A 14 15.09 37.97 -31.62
N ASN A 15 15.18 37.07 -32.61
CA ASN A 15 15.17 35.60 -32.55
C ASN A 15 13.89 34.79 -32.24
N ASP A 16 13.07 34.65 -33.28
CA ASP A 16 12.33 33.43 -33.63
C ASP A 16 13.31 32.33 -34.14
N HIS A 17 13.69 31.38 -33.28
CA HIS A 17 14.37 30.15 -33.71
C HIS A 17 13.38 29.00 -33.89
N ARG A 18 12.59 29.09 -34.96
CA ARG A 18 12.04 27.93 -35.65
C ARG A 18 13.17 26.99 -36.09
N ALA A 19 13.26 25.83 -35.44
CA ALA A 19 14.04 24.70 -35.90
C ALA A 19 13.61 24.30 -37.32
N LYS A 20 14.41 24.71 -38.31
CA LYS A 20 14.32 24.22 -39.68
C LYS A 20 14.53 22.71 -39.67
N LYS A 21 13.53 21.96 -40.16
CA LYS A 21 13.75 20.63 -40.75
C LYS A 21 14.85 20.77 -41.81
N ARG A 22 16.09 20.43 -41.47
CA ARG A 22 17.13 20.14 -42.45
C ARG A 22 16.68 18.91 -43.23
N LYS A 23 16.44 19.08 -44.53
CA LYS A 23 16.26 17.97 -45.45
C LYS A 23 17.54 17.13 -45.44
N VAL A 24 17.33 15.83 -45.39
CA VAL A 24 18.31 14.75 -45.53
C VAL A 24 18.96 14.86 -46.90
N ASP A 25 20.12 15.51 -46.96
CA ASP A 25 21.05 15.44 -48.09
C ASP A 25 22.47 15.35 -47.50
N ASN A 26 22.85 14.14 -47.06
CA ASN A 26 24.22 13.60 -47.04
C ASN A 26 24.24 12.23 -46.34
N LEU A 27 23.88 11.17 -47.07
CA LEU A 27 24.26 9.79 -46.72
C LEU A 27 25.55 9.41 -47.51
N SER A 28 26.58 10.27 -47.50
CA SER A 28 27.87 9.93 -48.11
C SER A 28 28.69 9.08 -47.14
N LYS A 29 29.18 7.93 -47.62
CA LYS A 29 30.08 7.02 -46.90
C LYS A 29 31.55 7.26 -47.24
N ASP A 30 31.83 8.23 -48.11
CA ASP A 30 33.12 8.36 -48.80
C ASP A 30 34.27 8.73 -47.85
N HIS A 31 33.94 9.24 -46.66
CA HIS A 31 34.90 9.71 -45.65
C HIS A 31 34.99 8.79 -44.42
N TRP A 32 34.38 7.60 -44.45
CA TRP A 32 34.40 6.70 -43.29
C TRP A 32 35.80 6.08 -43.08
N PRO A 33 36.31 6.09 -41.84
CA PRO A 33 37.54 5.37 -41.50
C PRO A 33 37.34 3.86 -41.66
N GLU A 34 38.44 3.13 -41.85
CA GLU A 34 38.39 1.70 -42.23
C GLU A 34 37.68 0.83 -41.17
N TRP A 35 37.88 1.12 -39.88
CA TRP A 35 37.21 0.42 -38.77
C TRP A 35 35.68 0.56 -38.82
N LEU A 36 35.15 1.70 -39.26
CA LEU A 36 33.70 1.95 -39.34
C LEU A 36 33.09 1.24 -40.55
N LYS A 37 33.83 1.13 -41.66
CA LYS A 37 33.45 0.29 -42.82
C LYS A 37 33.42 -1.19 -42.45
N GLU A 38 34.33 -1.64 -41.59
CA GLU A 38 34.28 -3.01 -41.04
C GLU A 38 33.08 -3.22 -40.13
N LEU A 39 32.79 -2.28 -39.24
CA LEU A 39 31.63 -2.33 -38.34
C LEU A 39 30.30 -2.32 -39.12
N GLU A 40 30.23 -1.59 -40.25
CA GLU A 40 29.09 -1.62 -41.17
C GLU A 40 28.86 -3.01 -41.76
N LYS A 41 29.93 -3.69 -42.20
CA LYS A 41 29.84 -5.07 -42.72
C LYS A 41 29.27 -6.01 -41.66
N ILE A 42 29.72 -5.87 -40.41
CA ILE A 42 29.22 -6.66 -39.27
C ILE A 42 27.74 -6.37 -39.02
N HIS A 43 27.37 -5.09 -38.90
CA HIS A 43 25.98 -4.66 -38.72
C HIS A 43 25.07 -5.21 -39.82
N PHE A 44 25.45 -5.08 -41.10
CA PHE A 44 24.65 -5.56 -42.22
C PHE A 44 24.43 -7.08 -42.18
N ARG A 45 25.46 -7.85 -41.81
CA ARG A 45 25.37 -9.31 -41.68
C ARG A 45 24.53 -9.73 -40.48
N LEU A 46 24.76 -9.14 -39.31
CA LEU A 46 23.93 -9.37 -38.12
C LEU A 46 22.47 -9.03 -38.41
N ASN A 47 22.19 -7.88 -39.02
CA ASN A 47 20.84 -7.46 -39.41
C ASN A 47 20.17 -8.47 -40.37
N SER A 48 20.90 -8.96 -41.37
CA SER A 48 20.38 -9.94 -42.33
C SER A 48 20.06 -11.29 -41.69
N TYR A 49 21.00 -11.84 -40.91
CA TYR A 49 20.82 -13.15 -40.25
C TYR A 49 19.79 -13.08 -39.11
N PHE A 50 19.79 -12.02 -38.31
CA PHE A 50 18.77 -11.79 -37.30
C PHE A 50 17.39 -11.74 -37.94
N THR A 51 17.19 -10.94 -39.00
CA THR A 51 15.89 -10.84 -39.69
C THR A 51 15.44 -12.21 -40.24
N PHE A 52 16.37 -13.03 -40.71
CA PHE A 52 16.07 -14.38 -41.17
C PHE A 52 15.70 -15.34 -40.04
N ILE A 53 16.46 -15.36 -38.93
CA ILE A 53 16.19 -16.23 -37.78
C ILE A 53 14.89 -15.81 -37.09
N SER A 54 14.70 -14.52 -36.84
CA SER A 54 13.49 -13.97 -36.21
C SER A 54 12.23 -14.15 -37.07
N SER A 55 12.36 -14.48 -38.36
CA SER A 55 11.23 -14.90 -39.21
C SER A 55 10.78 -16.35 -38.96
N ARG A 56 11.64 -17.18 -38.34
CA ARG A 56 11.38 -18.59 -38.04
C ARG A 56 10.89 -18.74 -36.59
N ARG A 57 9.64 -19.18 -36.43
CA ARG A 57 8.93 -19.27 -35.13
C ARG A 57 9.55 -20.17 -34.06
N GLN A 58 10.59 -20.95 -34.37
CA GLN A 58 11.10 -22.03 -33.51
C GLN A 58 12.56 -21.84 -33.07
N ILE A 59 13.21 -20.72 -33.43
CA ILE A 59 14.63 -20.52 -33.15
C ILE A 59 14.80 -19.21 -32.38
N ILE A 60 15.28 -19.31 -31.15
CA ILE A 60 15.69 -18.16 -30.34
C ILE A 60 16.96 -17.57 -30.98
N PRO A 61 17.03 -16.27 -31.30
CA PRO A 61 18.22 -15.64 -31.86
C PRO A 61 19.32 -15.48 -30.80
N LYS A 62 19.87 -16.60 -30.30
CA LYS A 62 21.03 -16.59 -29.40
C LYS A 62 22.22 -15.98 -30.14
N PHE A 63 23.04 -15.17 -29.48
CA PHE A 63 24.25 -14.60 -30.08
C PHE A 63 25.17 -15.70 -30.61
N GLU A 64 25.26 -16.84 -29.93
CA GLU A 64 26.00 -18.02 -30.41
C GLU A 64 25.46 -18.57 -31.73
N THR A 65 24.13 -18.56 -31.93
CA THR A 65 23.49 -18.97 -33.19
C THR A 65 23.75 -17.97 -34.32
N LEU A 66 23.91 -16.68 -33.99
CA LEU A 66 24.25 -15.62 -34.95
C LEU A 66 25.76 -15.55 -35.24
N LYS A 67 26.60 -15.95 -34.29
CA LYS A 67 28.07 -15.87 -34.35
C LYS A 67 28.63 -16.66 -35.53
N GLN A 68 28.36 -17.97 -35.60
CA GLN A 68 28.96 -18.84 -36.63
C GLN A 68 28.66 -18.41 -38.09
N PRO A 69 27.41 -18.06 -38.47
CA PRO A 69 27.13 -17.63 -39.85
C PRO A 69 27.71 -16.25 -40.19
N VAL A 70 27.83 -15.36 -39.21
CA VAL A 70 28.39 -14.01 -39.40
C VAL A 70 29.91 -14.11 -39.56
N GLU A 71 30.60 -14.85 -38.71
CA GLU A 71 32.06 -15.07 -38.77
C GLU A 71 32.51 -15.63 -40.12
N LYS A 72 31.79 -16.64 -40.62
CA LYS A 72 32.05 -17.22 -41.94
C LYS A 72 31.88 -16.22 -43.09
N ALA A 73 31.01 -15.22 -42.92
CA ALA A 73 30.73 -14.19 -43.93
C ALA A 73 31.69 -13.00 -43.87
N ILE A 74 32.28 -12.71 -42.71
CA ILE A 74 33.23 -11.59 -42.51
C ILE A 74 34.70 -12.02 -42.55
N GLY A 75 35.00 -13.32 -42.34
CA GLY A 75 36.36 -13.85 -42.37
C GLY A 75 37.20 -13.56 -41.12
N ARG A 76 36.57 -13.12 -40.02
CA ARG A 76 37.17 -12.85 -38.69
C ARG A 76 36.24 -13.32 -37.58
N GLU A 77 36.77 -13.47 -36.36
CA GLU A 77 35.96 -13.79 -35.17
C GLU A 77 35.08 -12.59 -34.78
N LEU A 78 33.83 -12.85 -34.42
CA LEU A 78 32.90 -11.82 -33.93
C LEU A 78 33.08 -11.69 -32.41
N THR A 79 33.66 -10.58 -31.96
CA THR A 79 33.93 -10.32 -30.54
C THR A 79 32.71 -9.74 -29.82
N LEU A 80 32.68 -9.82 -28.48
CA LEU A 80 31.67 -9.12 -27.68
C LEU A 80 31.84 -7.59 -27.78
N GLU A 81 33.07 -7.10 -28.00
CA GLU A 81 33.35 -5.68 -28.24
C GLU A 81 32.66 -5.18 -29.51
N ASP A 82 32.66 -5.96 -30.60
CA ASP A 82 31.95 -5.61 -31.84
C ASP A 82 30.44 -5.44 -31.62
N GLY A 83 29.83 -6.31 -30.81
CA GLY A 83 28.42 -6.20 -30.43
C GLY A 83 28.13 -4.98 -29.54
N ALA A 84 29.01 -4.68 -28.59
CA ALA A 84 28.90 -3.53 -27.70
C ALA A 84 29.07 -2.20 -28.45
N MET A 85 30.00 -2.11 -29.41
CA MET A 85 30.16 -0.93 -30.27
C MET A 85 28.91 -0.64 -31.10
N LEU A 86 28.22 -1.69 -31.59
CA LEU A 86 26.92 -1.52 -32.27
C LEU A 86 25.83 -1.04 -31.31
N ALA A 87 25.81 -1.53 -30.08
CA ALA A 87 24.86 -1.07 -29.06
C ALA A 87 25.11 0.41 -28.67
N VAL A 88 26.37 0.88 -28.65
CA VAL A 88 26.69 2.30 -28.42
C VAL A 88 26.20 3.19 -29.55
N LEU A 89 26.38 2.77 -30.81
CA LEU A 89 25.92 3.54 -31.97
C LEU A 89 24.39 3.51 -32.12
N LEU A 90 23.74 2.46 -31.63
CA LEU A 90 22.30 2.23 -31.77
C LEU A 90 21.65 1.92 -30.41
N PRO A 91 21.68 2.84 -29.44
CA PRO A 91 21.28 2.56 -28.05
C PRO A 91 19.80 2.18 -27.90
N ASP A 92 18.92 2.76 -28.71
CA ASP A 92 17.47 2.47 -28.68
C ASP A 92 17.05 1.36 -29.65
N ASP A 93 17.96 0.91 -30.52
CA ASP A 93 17.67 0.04 -31.66
C ASP A 93 18.37 -1.33 -31.58
N VAL A 94 19.35 -1.51 -30.68
CA VAL A 94 20.07 -2.77 -30.47
C VAL A 94 20.07 -3.15 -28.99
N LEU A 95 19.56 -4.35 -28.70
CA LEU A 95 19.64 -4.99 -27.40
C LEU A 95 20.76 -6.03 -27.41
N PHE A 96 21.80 -5.82 -26.61
CA PHE A 96 22.87 -6.79 -26.43
C PHE A 96 23.09 -7.05 -24.93
N LYS A 97 22.46 -8.10 -24.41
CA LYS A 97 22.54 -8.47 -22.98
C LYS A 97 22.37 -9.98 -22.77
N TYR A 98 22.80 -10.48 -21.62
CA TYR A 98 22.39 -11.81 -21.15
C TYR A 98 20.93 -11.75 -20.70
N VAL A 99 20.15 -12.72 -21.14
CA VAL A 99 18.73 -12.85 -20.87
C VAL A 99 18.46 -14.28 -20.41
N ASP A 100 17.54 -14.43 -19.46
CA ASP A 100 17.12 -15.74 -18.98
C ASP A 100 16.36 -16.51 -20.07
N GLU A 101 16.68 -17.79 -20.30
CA GLU A 101 16.03 -18.62 -21.33
C GLU A 101 14.51 -18.69 -21.17
N ASN A 102 14.02 -18.56 -19.93
CA ASN A 102 12.59 -18.51 -19.61
C ASN A 102 11.83 -17.36 -20.27
N GLN A 103 12.51 -16.31 -20.74
CA GLN A 103 11.86 -15.24 -21.53
C GLN A 103 11.33 -15.73 -22.88
N PHE A 104 11.87 -16.84 -23.42
CA PHE A 104 11.59 -17.29 -24.78
C PHE A 104 10.64 -18.49 -24.86
N LEU A 105 10.24 -19.06 -23.73
CA LEU A 105 9.26 -20.14 -23.66
C LEU A 105 7.85 -19.58 -23.95
N THR A 106 7.54 -19.37 -25.22
CA THR A 106 6.18 -19.08 -25.69
C THR A 106 5.39 -20.38 -25.84
N GLU A 107 4.29 -20.52 -25.11
CA GLU A 107 3.41 -21.68 -25.16
C GLU A 107 2.72 -21.85 -26.54
N LYS A 108 2.52 -23.11 -26.94
CA LYS A 108 1.86 -23.47 -28.20
C LYS A 108 0.33 -23.45 -28.01
N LYS A 109 -0.37 -22.48 -28.63
CA LYS A 109 -1.85 -22.50 -28.72
C LYS A 109 -2.29 -23.05 -30.08
N GLU A 110 -2.95 -24.21 -30.10
CA GLU A 110 -3.74 -24.68 -31.25
C GLU A 110 -5.22 -24.37 -30.99
N PHE A 111 -5.82 -23.54 -31.85
CA PHE A 111 -7.23 -23.18 -31.79
C PHE A 111 -8.03 -24.13 -32.68
N GLN A 112 -9.02 -24.83 -32.11
CA GLN A 112 -9.99 -25.61 -32.88
C GLN A 112 -11.40 -25.04 -32.70
N TRP A 113 -12.04 -24.73 -33.83
CA TRP A 113 -13.36 -24.07 -33.92
C TRP A 113 -14.48 -24.75 -33.12
N GLN A 114 -14.37 -26.06 -32.84
CA GLN A 114 -15.40 -26.82 -32.14
C GLN A 114 -15.15 -27.02 -30.64
N LYS A 115 -13.93 -26.77 -30.14
CA LYS A 115 -13.54 -27.10 -28.76
C LYS A 115 -12.79 -25.99 -28.02
N GLY A 116 -12.60 -24.81 -28.63
CA GLY A 116 -11.81 -23.73 -28.05
C GLY A 116 -10.31 -24.04 -28.03
N HIS A 117 -9.57 -23.39 -27.14
CA HIS A 117 -8.15 -23.68 -26.90
C HIS A 117 -8.04 -25.01 -26.16
N ILE A 118 -7.42 -26.02 -26.78
CA ILE A 118 -6.96 -27.21 -26.06
C ILE A 118 -5.45 -27.04 -25.90
N GLN A 119 -5.02 -26.83 -24.66
CA GLN A 119 -3.62 -26.93 -24.27
C GLN A 119 -3.21 -28.39 -24.49
N LYS A 120 -2.13 -28.64 -25.24
CA LYS A 120 -1.44 -29.92 -25.06
C LYS A 120 -0.78 -29.83 -23.70
N ASP A 121 -1.15 -30.70 -22.79
CA ASP A 121 -0.43 -30.92 -21.54
C ASP A 121 1.04 -31.17 -21.90
N LEU A 122 1.88 -30.14 -21.76
CA LEU A 122 3.18 -30.40 -21.16
C LEU A 122 2.84 -30.67 -19.72
N ASP A 123 2.79 -31.96 -19.40
CA ASP A 123 2.80 -32.49 -18.04
C ASP A 123 3.73 -31.59 -17.21
N LEU A 124 3.16 -30.77 -16.31
CA LEU A 124 3.95 -29.91 -15.41
C LEU A 124 4.98 -30.77 -14.64
N PHE A 125 4.68 -32.07 -14.50
CA PHE A 125 5.50 -33.12 -13.89
C PHE A 125 6.58 -33.74 -14.80
N LYS A 126 6.79 -33.22 -16.01
CA LYS A 126 7.95 -33.56 -16.86
C LYS A 126 9.05 -32.50 -16.86
N LEU A 127 9.07 -31.60 -15.87
CA LEU A 127 10.30 -30.96 -15.42
C LEU A 127 11.15 -31.99 -14.66
N ARG A 128 11.68 -32.98 -15.39
CA ARG A 128 12.77 -33.82 -14.88
C ARG A 128 14.03 -32.96 -14.86
N ASP A 129 14.61 -32.78 -13.67
CA ASP A 129 16.00 -32.39 -13.39
C ASP A 129 16.67 -31.57 -14.50
N MET A 130 16.08 -30.42 -14.85
CA MET A 130 16.82 -29.43 -15.62
C MET A 130 17.69 -28.67 -14.64
N GLU A 131 18.98 -28.98 -14.64
CA GLU A 131 20.00 -28.14 -14.00
C GLU A 131 19.77 -26.67 -14.44
N LEU A 132 19.72 -25.77 -13.45
CA LEU A 132 19.90 -24.31 -13.48
C LEU A 132 19.64 -23.58 -14.82
N THR A 133 18.79 -22.55 -14.79
CA THR A 133 18.51 -21.63 -15.90
C THR A 133 19.79 -21.16 -16.61
N GLU A 134 20.02 -21.59 -17.86
CA GLU A 134 21.12 -21.08 -18.68
C GLU A 134 20.83 -19.62 -19.06
N GLN A 135 21.64 -18.68 -18.57
CA GLN A 135 21.64 -17.30 -19.09
C GLN A 135 22.18 -17.32 -20.52
N VAL A 136 21.33 -16.89 -21.46
CA VAL A 136 21.67 -16.87 -22.88
C VAL A 136 22.06 -15.46 -23.30
N LEU A 137 23.17 -15.31 -24.01
CA LEU A 137 23.54 -14.04 -24.62
C LEU A 137 22.67 -13.77 -25.85
N VAL A 138 21.95 -12.66 -25.87
CA VAL A 138 21.02 -12.30 -26.96
C VAL A 138 21.48 -11.00 -27.63
N PHE A 139 21.40 -10.99 -28.95
CA PHE A 139 21.60 -9.80 -29.78
C PHE A 139 20.35 -9.59 -30.62
N GLU A 140 19.57 -8.56 -30.29
CA GLU A 140 18.27 -8.26 -30.90
C GLU A 140 18.22 -6.84 -31.46
N PHE A 141 17.56 -6.66 -32.60
CA PHE A 141 17.24 -5.34 -33.15
C PHE A 141 15.83 -4.92 -32.73
N ILE A 142 15.72 -3.82 -31.99
CA ILE A 142 14.45 -3.26 -31.51
C ILE A 142 13.85 -2.37 -32.61
N ASP A 143 12.98 -2.95 -33.45
CA ASP A 143 12.22 -2.15 -34.41
C ASP A 143 11.00 -1.52 -33.75
N GLY A 144 11.17 -0.34 -33.16
CA GLY A 144 10.05 0.45 -32.64
C GLY A 144 8.86 0.45 -33.61
N ASN A 145 7.66 0.14 -33.08
CA ASN A 145 6.37 -0.02 -33.77
C ASN A 145 6.46 0.01 -35.31
N LEU A 146 6.87 -1.11 -35.91
CA LEU A 146 6.46 -1.40 -37.28
C LEU A 146 4.94 -1.28 -37.32
N SER A 147 4.45 -0.28 -38.06
CA SER A 147 3.04 -0.09 -38.30
C SER A 147 2.45 -1.40 -38.81
N LYS A 148 1.77 -2.13 -37.93
CA LYS A 148 0.71 -3.05 -38.35
C LYS A 148 -0.21 -2.19 -39.18
N THR A 149 -0.25 -2.43 -40.48
CA THR A 149 -1.18 -1.76 -41.39
C THR A 149 -2.55 -1.97 -40.80
N ARG A 150 -3.14 -0.91 -40.23
CA ARG A 150 -4.49 -0.90 -39.68
C ARG A 150 -5.45 -1.19 -40.83
N THR A 151 -5.87 -2.44 -40.99
CA THR A 151 -7.20 -2.72 -41.53
C THR A 151 -8.18 -2.51 -40.40
N LYS A 152 -9.04 -1.50 -40.55
CA LYS A 152 -10.21 -1.25 -39.69
C LYS A 152 -11.21 -2.41 -39.88
N SER A 153 -10.98 -3.54 -39.22
CA SER A 153 -11.98 -4.58 -38.88
C SER A 153 -11.27 -5.90 -38.52
N ALA A 154 -10.88 -6.08 -37.25
CA ALA A 154 -10.71 -7.39 -36.59
C ALA A 154 -10.13 -7.14 -35.20
N PHE A 155 -10.98 -7.17 -34.18
CA PHE A 155 -10.55 -7.19 -32.79
C PHE A 155 -10.66 -8.63 -32.25
N TYR A 156 -9.54 -9.09 -31.70
CA TYR A 156 -9.27 -10.29 -30.91
C TYR A 156 -9.23 -11.66 -31.63
N THR A 157 -8.21 -12.44 -31.23
CA THR A 157 -7.91 -13.87 -31.51
C THR A 157 -6.98 -14.28 -32.65
N GLU A 158 -6.19 -13.40 -33.26
CA GLU A 158 -4.98 -13.85 -33.97
C GLU A 158 -3.88 -12.79 -33.86
N MET A 159 -3.01 -12.91 -32.86
CA MET A 159 -1.70 -12.28 -32.93
C MET A 159 -0.88 -13.04 -33.97
N LYS A 160 -1.06 -12.73 -35.26
CA LYS A 160 -0.13 -13.21 -36.29
C LYS A 160 1.21 -12.55 -36.01
N VAL A 161 2.13 -13.33 -35.44
CA VAL A 161 3.57 -13.06 -35.55
C VAL A 161 3.85 -12.72 -37.02
N PRO A 162 4.47 -11.58 -37.34
CA PRO A 162 4.56 -11.11 -38.71
C PRO A 162 5.19 -12.18 -39.59
N SER A 163 4.40 -12.75 -40.51
CA SER A 163 4.94 -13.52 -41.61
C SER A 163 5.55 -12.50 -42.57
N TYR A 164 6.84 -12.23 -42.42
CA TYR A 164 7.53 -11.30 -43.29
C TYR A 164 7.57 -11.88 -44.71
N THR A 165 6.97 -11.20 -45.68
CA THR A 165 7.25 -11.46 -47.09
C THR A 165 8.71 -11.12 -47.40
N PRO A 166 9.36 -11.76 -48.39
CA PRO A 166 10.74 -11.43 -48.77
C PRO A 166 10.97 -9.94 -49.05
N GLU A 167 9.98 -9.25 -49.60
CA GLU A 167 10.02 -7.79 -49.83
C GLU A 167 9.96 -6.98 -48.53
N SER A 168 9.16 -7.42 -47.55
CA SER A 168 9.09 -6.76 -46.24
C SER A 168 10.38 -6.93 -45.44
N MET A 169 11.04 -8.10 -45.52
CA MET A 169 12.35 -8.33 -44.91
C MET A 169 13.41 -7.42 -45.53
N LYS A 170 13.43 -7.29 -46.86
CA LYS A 170 14.38 -6.40 -47.56
C LYS A 170 14.18 -4.94 -47.17
N LYS A 171 12.93 -4.47 -47.05
CA LYS A 171 12.61 -3.12 -46.56
C LYS A 171 13.06 -2.90 -45.12
N LEU A 172 12.88 -3.90 -44.25
CA LEU A 172 13.29 -3.84 -42.85
C LEU A 172 14.82 -3.75 -42.70
N ILE A 173 15.54 -4.63 -43.40
CA ILE A 173 17.00 -4.62 -43.42
C ILE A 173 17.50 -3.25 -43.89
N GLN A 174 16.95 -2.72 -44.99
CA GLN A 174 17.34 -1.41 -45.51
C GLN A 174 17.05 -0.27 -44.52
N LYS A 175 15.92 -0.31 -43.82
CA LYS A 175 15.55 0.70 -42.82
C LYS A 175 16.57 0.73 -41.68
N ARG A 176 16.93 -0.44 -41.12
CA ARG A 176 17.95 -0.56 -40.07
C ARG A 176 19.34 -0.13 -40.56
N THR A 177 19.71 -0.49 -41.79
CA THR A 177 20.96 -0.03 -42.40
C THR A 177 21.01 1.49 -42.54
N ASN A 178 19.91 2.13 -42.94
CA ASN A 178 19.86 3.60 -43.03
C ASN A 178 19.99 4.27 -41.65
N LYS A 179 19.35 3.71 -40.62
CA LYS A 179 19.49 4.18 -39.23
C LYS A 179 20.93 4.08 -38.73
N PHE A 180 21.60 2.96 -38.99
CA PHE A 180 23.02 2.79 -38.66
C PHE A 180 23.90 3.83 -39.35
N ILE A 181 23.70 4.09 -40.65
CA ILE A 181 24.48 5.09 -41.38
C ILE A 181 24.26 6.49 -40.78
N GLN A 182 23.02 6.83 -40.42
CA GLN A 182 22.70 8.10 -39.76
C GLN A 182 23.41 8.22 -38.41
N ALA A 183 23.28 7.22 -37.53
CA ALA A 183 23.89 7.25 -36.20
C ALA A 183 25.42 7.27 -36.24
N ALA A 184 26.02 6.54 -37.19
CA ALA A 184 27.46 6.56 -37.41
C ALA A 184 27.97 7.94 -37.85
N ASN A 185 27.22 8.63 -38.73
CA ASN A 185 27.56 9.99 -39.14
C ASN A 185 27.39 11.00 -38.00
N GLU A 186 26.29 10.92 -37.25
CA GLU A 186 26.05 11.77 -36.07
C GLU A 186 27.14 11.59 -34.99
N TYR A 187 27.61 10.35 -34.79
CA TYR A 187 28.72 10.06 -33.88
C TYR A 187 30.05 10.69 -34.35
N LEU A 188 30.39 10.57 -35.64
CA LEU A 188 31.59 11.19 -36.20
C LEU A 188 31.54 12.72 -36.14
N GLU A 189 30.38 13.32 -36.42
CA GLU A 189 30.14 14.76 -36.26
C GLU A 189 30.33 15.19 -34.80
N SER A 190 29.73 14.47 -33.83
CA SER A 190 29.90 14.77 -32.40
C SER A 190 31.36 14.63 -31.95
N CYS A 191 32.13 13.68 -32.48
CA CYS A 191 33.55 13.54 -32.16
C CYS A 191 34.37 14.72 -32.72
N SER A 192 34.05 15.17 -33.93
CA SER A 192 34.69 16.34 -34.55
C SER A 192 34.38 17.63 -33.79
N GLU A 193 33.15 17.80 -33.30
CA GLU A 193 32.75 18.98 -32.51
C GLU A 193 33.41 19.01 -31.12
N LYS A 194 33.66 17.84 -30.52
CA LYS A 194 34.30 17.69 -29.20
C LYS A 194 35.83 17.64 -29.26
N GLY A 195 36.45 17.71 -30.44
CA GLY A 195 37.91 17.67 -30.62
C GLY A 195 38.55 16.31 -30.29
N ILE A 196 37.82 15.21 -30.44
CA ILE A 196 38.31 13.86 -30.14
C ILE A 196 39.14 13.34 -31.31
N GLU A 197 40.46 13.25 -31.14
CA GLU A 197 41.40 12.86 -32.22
C GLU A 197 41.30 11.37 -32.62
N ASN A 198 40.95 10.48 -31.69
CA ASN A 198 40.81 9.04 -31.95
C ASN A 198 39.38 8.55 -31.67
N SER A 199 38.51 8.68 -32.68
CA SER A 199 37.09 8.31 -32.59
C SER A 199 36.85 6.80 -32.41
N GLU A 200 37.79 5.94 -32.83
CA GLU A 200 37.74 4.49 -32.64
C GLU A 200 37.97 4.13 -31.17
N GLN A 201 39.05 4.65 -30.59
CA GLN A 201 39.37 4.39 -29.18
C GLN A 201 38.29 4.94 -28.26
N HIS A 202 37.76 6.13 -28.54
CA HIS A 202 36.64 6.69 -27.80
C HIS A 202 35.38 5.80 -27.88
N LEU A 203 35.09 5.20 -29.04
CA LEU A 203 33.95 4.29 -29.17
C LEU A 203 34.18 3.00 -28.37
N ARG A 204 35.41 2.46 -28.39
CA ARG A 204 35.78 1.27 -27.61
C ARG A 204 35.72 1.54 -26.11
N GLU A 205 36.15 2.71 -25.66
CA GLU A 205 36.04 3.16 -24.27
C GLU A 205 34.58 3.27 -23.83
N LEU A 206 33.70 3.81 -24.68
CA LEU A 206 32.26 3.84 -24.44
C LEU A 206 31.61 2.44 -24.48
N ALA A 207 32.12 1.54 -25.30
CA ALA A 207 31.62 0.17 -25.43
C ALA A 207 32.06 -0.74 -24.27
N GLY A 208 33.21 -0.48 -23.63
CA GLY A 208 33.77 -1.28 -22.54
C GLY A 208 32.78 -1.59 -21.40
N PRO A 209 32.07 -0.59 -20.83
CA PRO A 209 31.04 -0.80 -19.82
C PRO A 209 29.81 -1.59 -20.30
N LEU A 210 29.54 -1.61 -21.61
CA LEU A 210 28.37 -2.24 -22.23
C LEU A 210 28.62 -3.68 -22.69
N ILE A 211 29.83 -4.21 -22.49
CA ILE A 211 30.13 -5.61 -22.78
C ILE A 211 29.27 -6.51 -21.87
N PRO A 212 28.42 -7.39 -22.42
CA PRO A 212 27.52 -8.20 -21.63
C PRO A 212 28.28 -9.16 -20.72
N ARG A 213 27.91 -9.19 -19.43
CA ARG A 213 28.39 -10.15 -18.45
C ARG A 213 27.22 -10.97 -17.92
N ARG A 214 27.46 -12.24 -17.59
CA ARG A 214 26.48 -13.05 -16.87
C ARG A 214 26.19 -12.36 -15.54
N ARG A 215 24.91 -12.21 -15.20
CA ARG A 215 24.51 -11.60 -13.94
C ARG A 215 24.64 -12.64 -12.83
N ASN A 216 25.45 -12.33 -11.82
CA ASN A 216 25.41 -13.08 -10.57
C ASN A 216 24.34 -12.44 -9.68
N TYR A 217 23.29 -13.19 -9.37
CA TYR A 217 22.21 -12.71 -8.51
C TYR A 217 22.67 -12.75 -7.05
N VAL A 218 23.17 -11.61 -6.57
CA VAL A 218 23.49 -11.40 -5.15
C VAL A 218 22.23 -10.99 -4.40
N ASP A 219 22.01 -11.56 -3.22
CA ASP A 219 20.89 -11.17 -2.37
C ASP A 219 20.94 -9.66 -2.06
N PRO A 220 19.83 -8.91 -2.25
CA PRO A 220 19.81 -7.46 -1.99
C PRO A 220 20.15 -7.10 -0.54
N ILE A 221 19.72 -7.91 0.42
CA ILE A 221 19.94 -7.72 1.85
C ILE A 221 21.40 -8.02 2.20
N GLU A 222 22.00 -9.07 1.63
CA GLU A 222 23.43 -9.33 1.80
C GLU A 222 24.29 -8.25 1.14
N GLN A 223 23.90 -7.77 -0.04
CA GLN A 223 24.58 -6.67 -0.72
C GLN A 223 24.54 -5.38 0.13
N MET A 224 23.41 -5.09 0.76
CA MET A 224 23.27 -3.97 1.71
C MET A 224 24.22 -4.12 2.90
N VAL A 225 24.21 -5.28 3.59
CA VAL A 225 25.04 -5.51 4.79
C VAL A 225 26.53 -5.48 4.49
N ASN A 226 26.94 -5.98 3.33
CA ASN A 226 28.34 -6.01 2.93
C ASN A 226 28.85 -4.66 2.42
N ASN A 227 27.96 -3.76 2.02
CA ASN A 227 28.36 -2.45 1.53
C ASN A 227 28.57 -1.48 2.71
N ARG A 228 29.82 -1.15 3.01
CA ARG A 228 30.13 -0.09 3.97
C ARG A 228 29.93 1.26 3.30
N ARG A 229 29.30 2.18 4.03
CA ARG A 229 29.08 3.56 3.59
C ARG A 229 30.38 4.18 3.06
N LEU A 230 30.30 4.86 1.90
CA LEU A 230 31.29 5.86 1.50
C LEU A 230 31.33 6.94 2.59
N GLU A 231 32.52 7.44 2.95
CA GLU A 231 32.64 8.51 3.95
C GLU A 231 31.71 9.68 3.60
N PRO A 232 31.11 10.38 4.59
CA PRO A 232 30.19 11.47 4.33
C PRO A 232 30.89 12.58 3.52
N GLY A 233 30.69 12.55 2.20
CA GLY A 233 31.06 13.63 1.29
C GLY A 233 30.00 14.72 1.33
N GLU A 234 30.44 15.98 1.29
CA GLU A 234 29.70 17.26 1.21
C GLU A 234 28.50 17.48 2.15
N GLU A 235 28.47 18.65 2.79
CA GLU A 235 27.35 19.09 3.63
C GLU A 235 26.06 19.19 2.83
N ARG A 236 24.97 18.68 3.41
CA ARG A 236 23.61 18.77 2.84
C ARG A 236 23.28 20.25 2.53
N PRO A 237 22.75 20.56 1.33
CA PRO A 237 22.33 21.92 1.01
C PRO A 237 21.12 22.36 1.86
N PRO A 238 20.95 23.67 2.10
CA PRO A 238 19.75 24.21 2.75
C PRO A 238 18.47 23.78 2.03
N ILE A 239 17.36 23.57 2.77
CA ILE A 239 16.08 23.15 2.19
C ILE A 239 15.65 24.05 1.01
N PRO A 240 15.71 25.40 1.10
CA PRO A 240 15.28 26.24 -0.02
C PRO A 240 16.12 26.00 -1.29
N ALA A 241 17.43 25.80 -1.16
CA ALA A 241 18.30 25.48 -2.29
C ALA A 241 17.98 24.11 -2.88
N LEU A 242 17.59 23.14 -2.04
CA LEU A 242 17.12 21.83 -2.48
C LEU A 242 15.81 21.92 -3.26
N ILE A 243 14.84 22.72 -2.80
CA ILE A 243 13.57 22.96 -3.51
C ILE A 243 13.85 23.62 -4.87
N GLU A 244 14.74 24.62 -4.93
CA GLU A 244 15.17 25.21 -6.20
C GLU A 244 15.85 24.19 -7.12
N SER A 245 16.67 23.28 -6.57
CA SER A 245 17.29 22.21 -7.36
C SER A 245 16.26 21.28 -8.00
N LEU A 246 15.11 21.04 -7.34
CA LEU A 246 14.00 20.24 -7.89
C LEU A 246 13.30 20.96 -9.06
N LYS A 247 13.34 22.30 -9.11
CA LYS A 247 12.78 23.11 -10.21
C LYS A 247 13.65 23.12 -11.47
N THR A 248 14.90 22.67 -11.42
CA THR A 248 15.82 22.79 -12.56
C THR A 248 15.62 21.76 -13.67
N THR A 249 15.03 20.60 -13.39
CA THR A 249 14.93 19.47 -14.34
C THR A 249 13.48 19.12 -14.60
N ASN A 250 13.00 19.29 -15.85
CA ASN A 250 11.63 18.93 -16.27
C ASN A 250 10.50 19.60 -15.47
N TYR A 251 10.76 20.74 -14.83
CA TYR A 251 9.75 21.51 -14.12
C TYR A 251 8.82 22.26 -15.09
N ARG A 252 7.52 22.04 -14.94
CA ARG A 252 6.39 22.62 -15.67
C ARG A 252 5.33 23.13 -14.68
N ASN A 253 5.76 23.79 -13.60
CA ASN A 253 4.90 24.30 -12.52
C ASN A 253 4.17 23.20 -11.73
N GLN A 254 4.89 22.14 -11.35
CA GLN A 254 4.33 21.04 -10.56
C GLN A 254 4.06 21.40 -9.09
N ILE A 255 4.73 22.41 -8.52
CA ILE A 255 4.48 22.80 -7.12
C ILE A 255 3.13 23.52 -7.05
N ALA A 256 2.15 22.86 -6.45
CA ALA A 256 0.79 23.36 -6.25
C ALA A 256 0.61 24.12 -4.93
N GLY A 257 1.46 23.84 -3.94
CA GLY A 257 1.46 24.52 -2.65
C GLY A 257 2.80 24.38 -1.96
N GLU A 258 3.24 25.44 -1.28
CA GLU A 258 4.47 25.50 -0.50
C GLU A 258 4.18 26.22 0.82
N PHE A 259 4.44 25.56 1.94
CA PHE A 259 4.19 26.08 3.28
C PHE A 259 5.43 25.91 4.15
N VAL A 260 5.65 26.88 5.04
CA VAL A 260 6.76 26.85 5.98
C VAL A 260 6.19 26.94 7.40
N ILE A 261 6.46 25.90 8.20
CA ILE A 261 6.17 25.90 9.64
C ILE A 261 7.42 26.46 10.34
N PRO A 262 7.28 27.53 11.16
CA PRO A 262 8.41 28.19 11.79
C PRO A 262 9.11 27.29 12.80
N GLU A 263 10.37 27.60 13.08
CA GLU A 263 11.14 26.96 14.15
C GLU A 263 10.58 27.32 15.53
N ARG A 264 10.91 26.48 16.53
CA ARG A 264 10.51 26.65 17.93
C ARG A 264 11.69 26.40 18.83
N GLU A 265 11.95 27.31 19.75
CA GLU A 265 12.98 27.15 20.78
C GLU A 265 12.56 26.17 21.88
N ALA A 266 13.54 25.61 22.58
CA ALA A 266 13.28 24.71 23.71
C ALA A 266 12.73 25.48 24.91
N CYS A 267 11.70 24.94 25.55
CA CYS A 267 11.18 25.42 26.83
C CYS A 267 11.40 24.37 27.91
N TYR A 268 11.98 24.77 29.05
CA TYR A 268 12.33 23.89 30.16
C TYR A 268 11.55 24.25 31.41
N GLU A 269 11.25 23.24 32.24
CA GLU A 269 10.67 23.40 33.57
C GLU A 269 11.37 22.47 34.58
N VAL A 270 11.14 22.71 35.87
CA VAL A 270 11.78 21.98 36.97
C VAL A 270 10.81 20.94 37.55
N LEU A 271 11.34 19.83 38.03
CA LEU A 271 10.55 18.82 38.74
C LEU A 271 10.20 19.29 40.16
N ASP A 272 9.00 18.94 40.62
CA ASP A 272 8.54 19.23 41.99
C ASP A 272 9.08 18.23 43.02
N PHE A 273 9.83 17.22 42.55
CA PHE A 273 10.41 16.14 43.36
C PHE A 273 11.86 15.88 42.95
N GLU A 274 12.62 15.25 43.84
CA GLU A 274 14.00 14.86 43.57
C GLU A 274 14.06 13.44 42.99
N ILE A 275 14.73 13.30 41.84
CA ILE A 275 15.15 12.01 41.28
C ILE A 275 16.51 11.60 41.85
N THR A 276 16.82 10.30 41.83
CA THR A 276 18.11 9.79 42.33
C THR A 276 19.32 10.38 41.57
N GLU A 277 20.45 10.53 42.25
CA GLU A 277 21.69 11.04 41.63
C GLU A 277 22.18 10.12 40.50
N ASN A 278 22.07 8.80 40.67
CA ASN A 278 22.41 7.83 39.62
C ASN A 278 21.54 8.03 38.37
N LEU A 279 20.25 8.35 38.52
CA LEU A 279 19.35 8.63 37.41
C LEU A 279 19.69 9.97 36.74
N LYS A 280 19.98 11.02 37.52
CA LYS A 280 20.44 12.32 36.98
C LYS A 280 21.70 12.16 36.13
N GLU A 281 22.70 11.45 36.64
CA GLU A 281 23.94 11.16 35.92
C GLU A 281 23.70 10.30 34.67
N ALA A 282 22.79 9.32 34.75
CA ALA A 282 22.49 8.45 33.63
C ALA A 282 21.81 9.18 32.46
N LEU A 283 20.88 10.09 32.77
CA LEU A 283 20.09 10.84 31.80
C LEU A 283 20.90 11.87 31.00
N ASP A 284 21.98 12.41 31.57
CA ASP A 284 22.88 13.36 30.91
C ASP A 284 22.14 14.56 30.28
N ILE A 285 21.25 15.19 31.06
CA ILE A 285 20.38 16.31 30.65
C ILE A 285 20.79 17.63 31.34
N PRO A 286 21.86 18.31 30.89
CA PRO A 286 22.41 19.49 31.56
C PRO A 286 21.46 20.69 31.61
N SER A 287 20.51 20.78 30.66
CA SER A 287 19.52 21.87 30.57
C SER A 287 18.20 21.58 31.28
N GLY A 288 18.05 20.41 31.92
CA GLY A 288 16.82 19.98 32.57
C GLY A 288 15.80 19.32 31.63
N PHE A 289 14.57 19.17 32.11
CA PHE A 289 13.46 18.54 31.38
C PHE A 289 12.70 19.58 30.56
N TYR A 290 12.23 19.21 29.36
CA TYR A 290 11.31 20.07 28.62
C TYR A 290 10.02 20.29 29.42
N SER A 291 9.33 21.41 29.21
CA SER A 291 8.13 21.78 29.97
C SER A 291 7.10 20.63 30.05
N HIS A 292 6.73 20.06 28.91
CA HIS A 292 5.83 18.89 28.86
C HIS A 292 6.36 17.65 29.58
N GLN A 293 7.68 17.44 29.61
CA GLN A 293 8.27 16.30 30.33
C GLN A 293 8.16 16.53 31.84
N ALA A 294 8.49 17.74 32.32
CA ALA A 294 8.37 18.09 33.73
C ALA A 294 6.92 18.03 34.21
N GLU A 295 5.98 18.64 33.46
CA GLU A 295 4.55 18.61 33.75
C GLU A 295 4.03 17.17 33.88
N ALA A 296 4.39 16.31 32.92
CA ALA A 296 3.97 14.91 32.94
C ALA A 296 4.60 14.13 34.10
N LEU A 297 5.89 14.33 34.38
CA LEU A 297 6.59 13.65 35.48
C LEU A 297 6.04 14.07 36.84
N ASN A 298 5.74 15.35 37.04
CA ASN A 298 5.12 15.86 38.27
C ASN A 298 3.73 15.25 38.46
N ALA A 299 2.91 15.19 37.40
CA ALA A 299 1.59 14.54 37.46
C ALA A 299 1.69 13.04 37.76
N ILE A 300 2.68 12.35 37.18
CA ILE A 300 2.92 10.92 37.45
C ILE A 300 3.33 10.72 38.91
N HIS A 301 4.25 11.54 39.43
CA HIS A 301 4.70 11.46 40.82
C HIS A 301 3.55 11.68 41.83
N GLN A 302 2.60 12.56 41.50
CA GLN A 302 1.40 12.80 42.30
C GLN A 302 0.34 11.67 42.21
N GLY A 303 0.58 10.64 41.39
CA GLY A 303 -0.30 9.48 41.25
C GLY A 303 -1.41 9.61 40.21
N SER A 304 -1.35 10.61 39.32
CA SER A 304 -2.35 10.80 38.27
C SER A 304 -2.05 9.97 37.03
N ASN A 305 -3.08 9.49 36.34
CA ASN A 305 -2.91 8.90 35.01
C ASN A 305 -2.56 10.01 34.02
N VAL A 306 -1.65 9.76 33.06
CA VAL A 306 -1.18 10.82 32.15
C VAL A 306 -1.30 10.40 30.70
N ILE A 307 -1.82 11.31 29.88
CA ILE A 307 -1.75 11.23 28.42
C ILE A 307 -1.02 12.43 27.82
N ILE A 308 -0.09 12.14 26.91
CA ILE A 308 0.76 13.15 26.27
C ILE A 308 0.43 13.26 24.78
N SER A 309 0.17 14.48 24.29
CA SER A 309 -0.17 14.77 22.89
C SER A 309 0.81 15.68 22.16
N THR A 310 2.09 15.57 22.51
CA THR A 310 3.17 16.32 21.87
C THR A 310 3.64 15.70 20.56
N SER A 311 4.37 16.49 19.76
CA SER A 311 4.85 16.09 18.44
C SER A 311 5.75 14.85 18.47
N THR A 312 5.86 14.16 17.33
CA THR A 312 6.84 13.08 17.16
C THR A 312 8.25 13.60 17.46
N SER A 313 9.03 12.81 18.19
CA SER A 313 10.39 13.17 18.63
C SER A 313 10.52 14.31 19.64
N SER A 314 9.46 14.64 20.38
CA SER A 314 9.55 15.61 21.51
C SER A 314 10.29 15.07 22.76
N GLY A 315 10.73 13.80 22.74
CA GLY A 315 11.33 13.16 23.93
C GLY A 315 10.30 12.50 24.86
N LYS A 316 9.14 12.08 24.33
CA LYS A 316 8.06 11.40 25.09
C LYS A 316 8.53 10.18 25.89
N SER A 317 9.55 9.47 25.40
CA SER A 317 10.00 8.24 26.05
C SER A 317 10.51 8.46 27.47
N LEU A 318 11.17 9.59 27.74
CA LEU A 318 11.66 9.89 29.09
C LEU A 318 10.52 9.99 30.12
N ILE A 319 9.32 10.40 29.71
CA ILE A 319 8.16 10.60 30.59
C ILE A 319 7.73 9.29 31.27
N TYR A 320 7.80 8.17 30.55
CA TYR A 320 7.46 6.87 31.11
C TYR A 320 8.70 6.07 31.58
N GLN A 321 9.90 6.38 31.06
CA GLN A 321 11.13 5.69 31.49
C GLN A 321 11.63 6.15 32.86
N VAL A 322 11.63 7.47 33.12
CA VAL A 322 12.15 8.07 34.36
C VAL A 322 11.41 7.56 35.60
N PRO A 323 10.07 7.55 35.68
CA PRO A 323 9.35 7.07 36.86
C PRO A 323 9.62 5.60 37.15
N VAL A 324 9.78 4.78 36.11
CA VAL A 324 10.05 3.35 36.23
C VAL A 324 11.47 3.11 36.72
N LEU A 325 12.47 3.81 36.16
CA LEU A 325 13.88 3.67 36.57
C LEU A 325 14.09 4.13 38.02
N ASP A 326 13.51 5.27 38.39
CA ASP A 326 13.57 5.81 39.76
C ASP A 326 12.96 4.81 40.78
N LEU A 327 11.80 4.22 40.45
CA LEU A 327 11.16 3.23 41.32
C LEU A 327 11.88 1.88 41.35
N LEU A 328 12.53 1.45 40.26
CA LEU A 328 13.32 0.21 40.27
C LEU A 328 14.56 0.31 41.14
N GLU A 329 15.15 1.50 41.24
CA GLU A 329 16.29 1.76 42.12
C GLU A 329 15.86 1.76 43.59
N ASN A 330 14.76 2.44 43.92
CA ASN A 330 14.27 2.58 45.30
C ASN A 330 13.50 1.34 45.78
N VAL A 331 12.77 0.66 44.89
CA VAL A 331 11.90 -0.49 45.18
C VAL A 331 12.11 -1.58 44.12
N PRO A 332 13.13 -2.45 44.27
CA PRO A 332 13.51 -3.44 43.24
C PRO A 332 12.45 -4.50 42.89
N GLN A 333 11.40 -4.63 43.72
CA GLN A 333 10.29 -5.55 43.47
C GLN A 333 9.25 -4.98 42.48
N THR A 334 9.30 -3.67 42.21
CA THR A 334 8.36 -2.99 41.32
C THR A 334 8.36 -3.61 39.94
N SER A 335 7.17 -3.84 39.38
CA SER A 335 6.99 -4.34 38.03
C SER A 335 6.34 -3.28 37.14
N SER A 336 6.68 -3.26 35.85
CA SER A 336 6.13 -2.32 34.87
C SER A 336 5.91 -2.99 33.52
N MET A 337 4.80 -2.69 32.88
CA MET A 337 4.41 -3.27 31.60
C MET A 337 4.37 -2.19 30.53
N TYR A 338 5.06 -2.43 29.43
CA TYR A 338 5.08 -1.55 28.27
C TYR A 338 4.42 -2.26 27.10
N ILE A 339 3.34 -1.67 26.59
CA ILE A 339 2.53 -2.24 25.52
C ILE A 339 2.73 -1.37 24.27
N PHE A 340 3.28 -1.99 23.24
CA PHE A 340 3.57 -1.33 21.98
C PHE A 340 2.75 -1.93 20.83
N PRO A 341 2.36 -1.11 19.84
CA PRO A 341 1.64 -1.56 18.65
C PRO A 341 2.47 -2.48 17.75
N THR A 342 3.79 -2.31 17.74
CA THR A 342 4.72 -3.05 16.88
C THR A 342 5.90 -3.63 17.67
N LYS A 343 6.36 -4.82 17.26
CA LYS A 343 7.50 -5.50 17.89
C LYS A 343 8.81 -4.72 17.73
N ALA A 344 9.00 -4.06 16.58
CA ALA A 344 10.19 -3.26 16.31
C ALA A 344 10.31 -2.08 17.29
N LEU A 345 9.21 -1.36 17.56
CA LEU A 345 9.18 -0.29 18.55
C LEU A 345 9.48 -0.83 19.96
N ALA A 346 8.89 -1.97 20.34
CA ALA A 346 9.14 -2.60 21.63
C ALA A 346 10.64 -2.91 21.84
N GLN A 347 11.32 -3.44 20.83
CA GLN A 347 12.77 -3.73 20.89
C GLN A 347 13.62 -2.47 20.97
N ASP A 348 13.27 -1.42 20.22
CA ASP A 348 13.96 -0.12 20.25
C ASP A 348 13.87 0.51 21.64
N GLN A 349 12.66 0.56 22.20
CA GLN A 349 12.42 1.11 23.53
C GLN A 349 13.09 0.28 24.63
N LYS A 350 13.13 -1.05 24.49
CA LYS A 350 13.89 -1.93 25.39
C LYS A 350 15.38 -1.60 25.36
N ARG A 351 15.98 -1.41 24.18
CA ARG A 351 17.41 -1.08 24.04
C ARG A 351 17.74 0.26 24.73
N SER A 352 16.92 1.29 24.47
CA SER A 352 17.05 2.60 25.12
C SER A 352 16.93 2.48 26.65
N PHE A 353 15.97 1.70 27.15
CA PHE A 353 15.79 1.46 28.58
C PHE A 353 16.99 0.74 29.21
N GLN A 354 17.47 -0.34 28.59
CA GLN A 354 18.63 -1.10 29.06
C GLN A 354 19.91 -0.26 29.06
N TYR A 355 20.07 0.67 28.12
CA TYR A 355 21.19 1.60 28.11
C TYR A 355 21.22 2.48 29.38
N LEU A 356 20.07 3.05 29.77
CA LEU A 356 19.95 3.84 31.01
C LEU A 356 20.17 2.96 32.26
N MET A 357 19.57 1.76 32.30
CA MET A 357 19.77 0.82 33.40
C MET A 357 21.24 0.46 33.62
N ASN A 358 21.99 0.23 32.53
CA ASN A 358 23.41 -0.12 32.60
C ASN A 358 24.24 1.05 33.16
N LYS A 359 23.90 2.30 32.82
CA LYS A 359 24.54 3.48 33.44
C LYS A 359 24.25 3.56 34.93
N MET A 360 23.02 3.28 35.35
CA MET A 360 22.60 3.25 36.76
C MET A 360 23.05 1.98 37.52
N ARG A 361 23.64 1.00 36.82
CA ARG A 361 24.06 -0.31 37.38
C ARG A 361 22.92 -1.13 37.99
N LEU A 362 21.71 -1.01 37.44
CA LEU A 362 20.55 -1.81 37.85
C LEU A 362 20.66 -3.24 37.29
N THR A 363 20.34 -4.25 38.11
CA THR A 363 20.46 -5.68 37.74
C THR A 363 19.12 -6.35 37.45
N SER A 364 18.02 -5.61 37.54
CA SER A 364 16.66 -6.10 37.30
C SER A 364 16.50 -6.68 35.89
N LEU A 365 15.85 -7.85 35.75
CA LEU A 365 15.62 -8.46 34.44
C LEU A 365 14.59 -7.66 33.65
N VAL A 366 14.98 -7.23 32.45
CA VAL A 366 14.14 -6.49 31.50
C VAL A 366 14.23 -7.11 30.12
N ASP A 367 13.10 -7.56 29.59
CA ASP A 367 13.06 -8.26 28.31
C ASP A 367 11.75 -8.01 27.55
N THR A 368 11.72 -8.41 26.27
CA THR A 368 10.51 -8.46 25.47
C THR A 368 9.77 -9.76 25.75
N PHE A 369 8.44 -9.69 25.83
CA PHE A 369 7.57 -10.86 25.92
C PHE A 369 6.48 -10.76 24.84
N ASP A 370 6.81 -11.29 23.66
CA ASP A 370 5.99 -11.27 22.45
C ASP A 370 5.95 -12.68 21.79
N GLY A 371 5.29 -12.78 20.62
CA GLY A 371 5.25 -14.02 19.85
C GLY A 371 6.61 -14.51 19.36
N ASP A 372 7.60 -13.61 19.23
CA ASP A 372 8.95 -13.92 18.72
C ASP A 372 9.92 -14.30 19.85
N THR A 373 9.46 -14.24 21.11
CA THR A 373 10.28 -14.57 22.28
C THR A 373 10.56 -16.08 22.32
N GLU A 374 11.84 -16.44 22.30
CA GLU A 374 12.32 -17.83 22.31
C GLU A 374 11.71 -18.65 23.46
N ALA A 375 11.27 -19.87 23.16
CA ALA A 375 10.61 -20.74 24.14
C ALA A 375 11.45 -21.01 25.39
N SER A 376 12.77 -21.11 25.24
CA SER A 376 13.74 -21.29 26.34
C SER A 376 13.75 -20.10 27.31
N ARG A 377 13.59 -18.87 26.81
CA ARG A 377 13.64 -17.63 27.62
C ARG A 377 12.30 -17.28 28.26
N ARG A 378 11.18 -17.76 27.72
CA ARG A 378 9.83 -17.45 28.24
C ARG A 378 9.65 -17.81 29.71
N ALA A 379 10.19 -18.95 30.15
CA ALA A 379 10.09 -19.38 31.53
C ALA A 379 10.86 -18.46 32.49
N ASP A 380 12.06 -18.04 32.10
CA ASP A 380 12.90 -17.12 32.89
C ASP A 380 12.27 -15.73 32.99
N ILE A 381 11.84 -15.16 31.85
CA ILE A 381 11.17 -13.85 31.80
C ILE A 381 9.92 -13.86 32.68
N LYS A 382 9.07 -14.88 32.56
CA LYS A 382 7.84 -15.01 33.35
C LYS A 382 8.08 -15.00 34.86
N ASN A 383 9.16 -15.65 35.30
CA ASN A 383 9.44 -15.88 36.73
C ASN A 383 10.29 -14.77 37.38
N ASN A 384 11.06 -14.02 36.59
CA ASN A 384 12.09 -13.12 37.10
C ASN A 384 12.02 -11.67 36.57
N ALA A 385 11.29 -11.40 35.49
CA ALA A 385 11.29 -10.07 34.87
C ALA A 385 10.57 -9.02 35.73
N ARG A 386 11.14 -7.81 35.76
CA ARG A 386 10.54 -6.62 36.40
C ARG A 386 9.93 -5.67 35.40
N VAL A 387 10.52 -5.58 34.21
CA VAL A 387 9.94 -4.80 33.11
C VAL A 387 9.76 -5.70 31.91
N ILE A 388 8.54 -5.73 31.38
CA ILE A 388 8.25 -6.44 30.14
C ILE A 388 7.79 -5.47 29.06
N PHE A 389 8.31 -5.68 27.86
CA PHE A 389 7.89 -5.01 26.63
C PHE A 389 7.05 -6.01 25.82
N THR A 390 5.77 -5.73 25.63
CA THR A 390 4.79 -6.69 25.09
C THR A 390 3.80 -6.01 24.14
N ASN A 391 2.78 -6.75 23.73
CA ASN A 391 1.68 -6.28 22.89
C ASN A 391 0.33 -6.75 23.48
N PRO A 392 -0.81 -6.18 23.05
CA PRO A 392 -2.12 -6.58 23.57
C PRO A 392 -2.45 -8.05 23.30
N ASP A 393 -1.91 -8.62 22.22
CA ASP A 393 -2.12 -10.00 21.78
C ASP A 393 -1.57 -11.01 22.80
N MET A 394 -0.34 -10.80 23.28
CA MET A 394 0.26 -11.65 24.32
C MET A 394 -0.41 -11.48 25.67
N LEU A 395 -0.89 -10.28 25.98
CA LEU A 395 -1.66 -10.05 27.20
C LEU A 395 -2.96 -10.86 27.17
N HIS A 396 -3.67 -10.83 26.05
CA HIS A 396 -4.93 -11.56 25.83
C HIS A 396 -4.76 -13.08 25.81
N THR A 397 -3.77 -13.59 25.09
CA THR A 397 -3.61 -15.03 24.80
C THR A 397 -2.80 -15.78 25.85
N SER A 398 -1.81 -15.13 26.48
CA SER A 398 -0.79 -15.80 27.28
C SER A 398 -0.77 -15.34 28.74
N ILE A 399 -0.73 -14.02 29.01
CA ILE A 399 -0.51 -13.50 30.35
C ILE A 399 -1.77 -13.62 31.22
N LEU A 400 -2.90 -13.06 30.79
CA LEU A 400 -4.12 -13.03 31.61
C LEU A 400 -4.72 -14.43 31.84
N PRO A 401 -4.86 -15.31 30.81
CA PRO A 401 -5.36 -16.67 31.03
C PRO A 401 -4.47 -17.51 31.96
N ASN A 402 -3.18 -17.15 32.09
CA ASN A 402 -2.22 -17.79 32.99
C ASN A 402 -1.82 -16.88 34.16
N HIS A 403 -2.71 -15.99 34.61
CA HIS A 403 -2.38 -14.98 35.63
C HIS A 403 -1.76 -15.54 36.91
N GLN A 404 -2.12 -16.77 37.30
CA GLN A 404 -1.54 -17.46 38.45
C GLN A 404 -0.02 -17.64 38.33
N SER A 405 0.48 -17.94 37.13
CA SER A 405 1.92 -18.02 36.86
C SER A 405 2.60 -16.65 36.83
N TRP A 406 1.83 -15.58 36.59
CA TRP A 406 2.31 -14.20 36.55
C TRP A 406 2.07 -13.45 37.86
N ARG A 407 1.63 -14.14 38.93
CA ARG A 407 1.24 -13.54 40.21
C ARG A 407 2.30 -12.58 40.75
N HIS A 408 3.58 -12.95 40.71
CA HIS A 408 4.67 -12.11 41.22
C HIS A 408 4.78 -10.76 40.51
N PHE A 409 4.38 -10.70 39.24
CA PHE A 409 4.52 -9.54 38.36
C PHE A 409 3.28 -8.66 38.48
N LEU A 410 2.10 -9.27 38.35
CA LEU A 410 0.81 -8.57 38.40
C LEU A 410 0.51 -7.98 39.78
N LEU A 411 0.98 -8.62 40.85
CA LEU A 411 0.86 -8.10 42.22
C LEU A 411 1.71 -6.84 42.44
N ASN A 412 2.88 -6.76 41.81
CA ASN A 412 3.82 -5.64 41.95
C ASN A 412 3.76 -4.65 40.78
N LEU A 413 2.77 -4.78 39.89
CA LEU A 413 2.63 -3.96 38.70
C LEU A 413 2.20 -2.53 39.07
N ARG A 414 3.11 -1.57 38.94
CA ARG A 414 2.86 -0.16 39.26
C ARG A 414 2.46 0.65 38.03
N PHE A 415 3.17 0.47 36.91
CA PHE A 415 2.94 1.23 35.69
C PHE A 415 2.54 0.35 34.52
N VAL A 416 1.52 0.80 33.80
CA VAL A 416 1.15 0.27 32.49
C VAL A 416 1.30 1.39 31.46
N VAL A 417 2.29 1.26 30.61
CA VAL A 417 2.62 2.23 29.56
C VAL A 417 2.02 1.73 28.25
N ILE A 418 1.23 2.56 27.59
CA ILE A 418 0.77 2.33 26.22
C ILE A 418 1.27 3.48 25.34
N ASP A 419 2.08 3.14 24.34
CA ASP A 419 2.49 4.11 23.35
C ASP A 419 1.56 4.08 22.13
N GLU A 420 1.52 5.20 21.40
CA GLU A 420 0.69 5.41 20.21
C GLU A 420 -0.78 5.04 20.41
N LEU A 421 -1.41 5.59 21.47
CA LEU A 421 -2.77 5.21 21.90
C LEU A 421 -3.81 5.31 20.75
N HIS A 422 -3.61 6.23 19.79
CA HIS A 422 -4.49 6.41 18.62
C HIS A 422 -4.59 5.21 17.68
N ILE A 423 -3.68 4.24 17.77
CA ILE A 423 -3.75 3.00 16.99
C ILE A 423 -4.90 2.12 17.50
N TYR A 424 -5.16 2.16 18.81
CA TYR A 424 -6.18 1.36 19.46
C TYR A 424 -7.55 2.00 19.30
N LYS A 425 -8.01 2.07 18.05
CA LYS A 425 -9.34 2.55 17.65
C LYS A 425 -10.12 1.44 16.96
N GLY A 426 -11.39 1.68 16.66
CA GLY A 426 -12.16 0.68 15.93
C GLY A 426 -12.51 -0.54 16.77
N LEU A 427 -12.79 -1.64 16.07
CA LEU A 427 -12.98 -2.95 16.68
C LEU A 427 -11.73 -3.41 17.46
N PHE A 428 -10.54 -3.21 16.88
CA PHE A 428 -9.27 -3.53 17.53
C PHE A 428 -9.11 -2.78 18.86
N GLY A 429 -9.36 -1.46 18.87
CA GLY A 429 -9.36 -0.66 20.10
C GLY A 429 -10.36 -1.16 21.13
N SER A 430 -11.55 -1.58 20.70
CA SER A 430 -12.60 -2.11 21.58
C SER A 430 -12.19 -3.42 22.25
N HIS A 431 -11.56 -4.32 21.50
CA HIS A 431 -10.93 -5.53 22.05
C HIS A 431 -9.84 -5.16 23.07
N VAL A 432 -8.90 -4.29 22.72
CA VAL A 432 -7.80 -3.86 23.61
C VAL A 432 -8.33 -3.23 24.88
N ALA A 433 -9.37 -2.41 24.79
CA ALA A 433 -10.02 -1.79 25.93
C ALA A 433 -10.58 -2.83 26.93
N LEU A 434 -11.19 -3.91 26.44
CA LEU A 434 -11.67 -5.00 27.29
C LEU A 434 -10.52 -5.86 27.84
N VAL A 435 -9.40 -6.00 27.11
CA VAL A 435 -8.18 -6.62 27.64
C VAL A 435 -7.60 -5.81 28.79
N MET A 436 -7.53 -4.47 28.67
CA MET A 436 -7.03 -3.60 29.74
C MET A 436 -7.90 -3.66 30.99
N ARG A 437 -9.22 -3.74 30.83
CA ARG A 437 -10.15 -3.89 31.97
C ARG A 437 -10.05 -5.26 32.63
N ARG A 438 -9.84 -6.35 31.86
CA ARG A 438 -9.47 -7.67 32.39
C ARG A 438 -8.16 -7.62 33.19
N LEU A 439 -7.14 -6.93 32.69
CA LEU A 439 -5.87 -6.74 33.42
C LEU A 439 -6.11 -6.05 34.77
N ARG A 440 -6.86 -4.95 34.78
CA ARG A 440 -7.21 -4.25 36.04
C ARG A 440 -7.95 -5.16 37.02
N ARG A 441 -8.96 -5.88 36.55
CA ARG A 441 -9.73 -6.84 37.35
C ARG A 441 -8.84 -7.91 37.99
N VAL A 442 -7.93 -8.50 37.21
CA VAL A 442 -6.98 -9.51 37.72
C VAL A 442 -6.02 -8.90 38.74
N CYS A 443 -5.48 -7.70 38.48
CA CYS A 443 -4.63 -7.01 39.45
C CYS A 443 -5.37 -6.69 40.75
N GLU A 444 -6.61 -6.23 40.67
CA GLU A 444 -7.46 -5.94 41.82
C GLU A 444 -7.74 -7.21 42.64
N PHE A 445 -8.07 -8.33 41.99
CA PHE A 445 -8.23 -9.63 42.65
C PHE A 445 -6.96 -10.11 43.37
N LEU A 446 -5.78 -9.82 42.80
CA LEU A 446 -4.51 -10.16 43.44
C LEU A 446 -4.17 -9.24 44.62
N GLY A 447 -4.91 -8.16 44.84
CA GLY A 447 -4.70 -7.17 45.91
C GLY A 447 -3.89 -5.94 45.48
N ASN A 448 -3.75 -5.69 44.17
CA ASN A 448 -3.04 -4.54 43.63
C ASN A 448 -4.01 -3.46 43.13
N HIS A 449 -4.15 -2.40 43.92
CA HIS A 449 -5.01 -1.24 43.62
C HIS A 449 -4.22 -0.01 43.15
N ASN A 450 -2.91 -0.16 42.94
CA ASN A 450 -1.98 0.94 42.76
C ASN A 450 -1.51 1.08 41.29
N LEU A 451 -2.33 0.66 40.33
CA LEU A 451 -1.99 0.75 38.90
C LEU A 451 -2.10 2.19 38.40
N GLN A 452 -1.10 2.63 37.66
CA GLN A 452 -1.08 3.92 37.00
C GLN A 452 -0.81 3.74 35.50
N PHE A 453 -1.59 4.43 34.68
CA PHE A 453 -1.53 4.37 33.23
C PHE A 453 -0.83 5.60 32.67
N ILE A 454 0.12 5.36 31.78
CA ILE A 454 0.85 6.42 31.06
C ILE A 454 0.64 6.16 29.57
N SER A 455 0.18 7.16 28.83
CA SER A 455 -0.11 7.03 27.40
C SER A 455 0.45 8.16 26.56
N CYS A 456 0.85 7.85 25.34
CA CYS A 456 1.38 8.81 24.37
C CYS A 456 0.59 8.75 23.08
N SER A 457 0.21 9.90 22.50
CA SER A 457 -0.48 9.94 21.21
C SER A 457 -0.51 11.34 20.58
N ALA A 458 0.00 11.48 19.36
CA ALA A 458 0.15 12.77 18.69
C ALA A 458 -1.10 13.29 17.92
N THR A 459 -2.08 12.43 17.65
CA THR A 459 -3.14 12.69 16.62
C THR A 459 -4.54 12.36 17.12
N LEU A 460 -4.88 12.82 18.33
CA LEU A 460 -6.20 12.64 18.95
C LEU A 460 -6.93 13.97 19.07
N LYS A 461 -8.24 13.96 18.80
CA LYS A 461 -9.12 15.11 19.05
C LYS A 461 -9.47 15.27 20.53
N ASP A 462 -9.85 14.17 21.21
CA ASP A 462 -10.11 14.14 22.65
C ASP A 462 -9.30 13.01 23.33
N PRO A 463 -8.04 13.29 23.73
CA PRO A 463 -7.14 12.29 24.30
C PRO A 463 -7.65 11.73 25.64
N VAL A 464 -8.19 12.59 26.51
CA VAL A 464 -8.67 12.20 27.85
C VAL A 464 -9.81 11.23 27.76
N LYS A 465 -10.82 11.54 26.94
CA LYS A 465 -11.98 10.67 26.72
C LYS A 465 -11.56 9.33 26.14
N HIS A 466 -10.64 9.32 25.18
CA HIS A 466 -10.18 8.08 24.57
C HIS A 466 -9.37 7.22 25.56
N MET A 467 -8.50 7.82 26.38
CA MET A 467 -7.76 7.11 27.43
C MET A 467 -8.70 6.52 28.49
N ASN A 468 -9.71 7.28 28.93
CA ASN A 468 -10.76 6.79 29.82
C ASN A 468 -11.50 5.60 29.18
N ALA A 469 -11.85 5.70 27.91
CA ALA A 469 -12.53 4.63 27.20
C ALA A 469 -11.66 3.36 27.04
N ILE A 470 -10.35 3.47 26.86
CA ILE A 470 -9.46 2.30 26.76
C ILE A 470 -9.29 1.62 28.12
N PHE A 471 -8.90 2.37 29.17
CA PHE A 471 -8.50 1.78 30.45
C PHE A 471 -9.62 1.70 31.49
N GLY A 472 -10.69 2.46 31.31
CA GLY A 472 -11.77 2.62 32.30
C GLY A 472 -11.32 3.37 33.57
N VAL A 473 -10.35 4.27 33.47
CA VAL A 473 -9.75 4.97 34.62
C VAL A 473 -10.14 6.45 34.67
N GLU A 474 -10.15 6.99 35.88
CA GLU A 474 -10.40 8.40 36.16
C GLU A 474 -9.09 9.13 36.52
N ASN A 475 -9.15 10.42 36.87
CA ASN A 475 -8.00 11.26 37.21
C ASN A 475 -6.89 11.24 36.14
N ILE A 476 -7.25 11.66 34.93
CA ILE A 476 -6.37 11.74 33.77
C ILE A 476 -5.93 13.19 33.55
N ILE A 477 -4.62 13.42 33.53
CA ILE A 477 -4.01 14.70 33.16
C ILE A 477 -3.55 14.63 31.71
N HIS A 478 -3.97 15.61 30.91
CA HIS A 478 -3.56 15.74 29.52
C HIS A 478 -2.47 16.80 29.37
N VAL A 479 -1.31 16.36 28.89
CA VAL A 479 -0.16 17.22 28.61
C VAL A 479 -0.07 17.46 27.10
N GLU A 480 -0.41 18.68 26.68
CA GLU A 480 -0.48 19.07 25.27
C GLU A 480 0.68 19.98 24.84
N LYS A 481 1.16 20.84 25.74
CA LYS A 481 2.08 21.95 25.42
C LYS A 481 3.49 21.46 25.16
N ASP A 482 3.80 21.18 23.91
CA ASP A 482 5.10 20.69 23.49
C ASP A 482 6.22 21.75 23.63
N GLY A 483 7.11 21.53 24.59
CA GLY A 483 8.29 22.36 24.88
C GLY A 483 9.59 21.92 24.18
N SER A 484 9.57 20.91 23.31
CA SER A 484 10.79 20.48 22.61
C SER A 484 11.18 21.45 21.49
N PRO A 485 12.48 21.60 21.18
CA PRO A 485 12.92 22.43 20.07
C PRO A 485 12.57 21.78 18.72
N THR A 486 12.25 22.60 17.72
CA THR A 486 12.01 22.13 16.34
C THR A 486 12.62 23.09 15.33
N GLY A 487 13.35 22.57 14.35
CA GLY A 487 13.82 23.36 13.20
C GLY A 487 12.69 23.70 12.23
N GLN A 488 12.99 24.47 11.20
CA GLN A 488 12.00 24.89 10.20
C GLN A 488 11.50 23.69 9.39
N LYS A 489 10.18 23.58 9.18
CA LYS A 489 9.60 22.50 8.36
C LYS A 489 9.00 23.06 7.08
N HIS A 490 9.45 22.54 5.95
CA HIS A 490 8.95 22.88 4.63
C HIS A 490 8.00 21.80 4.15
N LEU A 491 6.79 22.19 3.74
CA LEU A 491 5.80 21.31 3.13
C LEU A 491 5.61 21.73 1.67
N VAL A 492 5.86 20.80 0.74
CA VAL A 492 5.73 21.02 -0.69
C VAL A 492 4.74 20.01 -1.27
N VAL A 493 3.70 20.51 -1.94
CA VAL A 493 2.70 19.72 -2.66
C VAL A 493 3.05 19.71 -4.14
N TRP A 494 3.34 18.53 -4.68
CA TRP A 494 3.79 18.30 -6.05
C TRP A 494 2.70 17.58 -6.85
N ASN A 495 2.25 18.22 -7.92
CA ASN A 495 1.28 17.66 -8.87
C ASN A 495 2.00 17.31 -10.18
N PRO A 496 2.10 16.02 -10.55
CA PRO A 496 2.68 15.61 -11.83
C PRO A 496 2.10 16.39 -13.01
N PRO A 497 2.91 16.74 -14.02
CA PRO A 497 2.44 17.53 -15.15
C PRO A 497 1.46 16.73 -16.03
N LEU A 498 0.59 17.43 -16.75
CA LEU A 498 -0.27 16.79 -17.76
C LEU A 498 0.58 16.22 -18.90
N ILE A 499 0.25 15.02 -19.39
CA ILE A 499 0.92 14.40 -20.55
C ILE A 499 0.73 15.29 -21.79
N ASN A 500 -0.47 15.83 -21.95
CA ASN A 500 -0.79 16.79 -22.99
C ASN A 500 -1.62 17.94 -22.41
N SER A 501 -1.06 19.15 -22.42
CA SER A 501 -1.73 20.34 -21.86
C SER A 501 -3.02 20.74 -22.59
N LYS A 502 -3.27 20.20 -23.79
CA LYS A 502 -4.48 20.45 -24.59
C LYS A 502 -5.53 19.34 -24.48
N ASP A 503 -5.17 18.19 -23.92
CA ASP A 503 -6.03 17.02 -23.81
C ASP A 503 -6.02 16.50 -22.37
N LEU A 504 -6.99 16.97 -21.58
CA LEU A 504 -7.16 16.57 -20.19
C LEU A 504 -7.46 15.06 -20.05
N ALA A 505 -8.01 14.42 -21.10
CA ALA A 505 -8.29 12.98 -21.10
C ALA A 505 -7.02 12.13 -21.24
N ALA A 506 -5.90 12.71 -21.69
CA ALA A 506 -4.62 12.03 -21.75
C ALA A 506 -4.01 11.75 -20.36
N GLY A 507 -4.53 12.37 -19.29
CA GLY A 507 -4.07 12.18 -17.92
C GLY A 507 -2.76 12.90 -17.60
N ARG A 508 -2.20 12.62 -16.42
CA ARG A 508 -0.90 13.17 -15.99
C ARG A 508 0.22 12.15 -16.15
N GLU A 509 1.44 12.66 -16.12
CA GLU A 509 2.63 11.81 -16.02
C GLU A 509 2.55 10.93 -14.76
N ASN A 510 3.15 9.75 -14.84
CA ASN A 510 3.04 8.76 -13.77
C ASN A 510 3.69 9.27 -12.47
N PHE A 511 2.87 9.45 -11.43
CA PHE A 511 3.31 9.91 -10.11
C PHE A 511 4.41 9.06 -9.46
N ILE A 512 4.47 7.75 -9.77
CA ILE A 512 5.53 6.85 -9.27
C ILE A 512 6.88 7.21 -9.93
N ALA A 513 6.89 7.46 -11.23
CA ALA A 513 8.11 7.85 -11.95
C ALA A 513 8.59 9.23 -11.52
N GLU A 514 7.68 10.18 -11.30
CA GLU A 514 8.01 11.50 -10.75
C GLU A 514 8.58 11.38 -9.32
N SER A 515 7.96 10.58 -8.46
CA SER A 515 8.47 10.30 -7.11
C SER A 515 9.87 9.66 -7.13
N ALA A 516 10.13 8.74 -8.07
CA ALA A 516 11.44 8.12 -8.23
C ALA A 516 12.52 9.14 -8.59
N LYS A 517 12.25 10.05 -9.54
CA LYS A 517 13.17 11.15 -9.92
C LYS A 517 13.46 12.06 -8.74
N ILE A 518 12.44 12.45 -7.98
CA ILE A 518 12.59 13.29 -6.78
C ILE A 518 13.44 12.56 -5.74
N LEU A 519 13.14 11.30 -5.42
CA LEU A 519 13.89 10.53 -4.44
C LEU A 519 15.37 10.36 -4.82
N VAL A 520 15.67 10.01 -6.09
CA VAL A 520 17.04 9.91 -6.58
C VAL A 520 17.76 11.25 -6.46
N LYS A 521 17.11 12.36 -6.80
CA LYS A 521 17.68 13.70 -6.65
C LYS A 521 17.98 14.04 -5.19
N LEU A 522 17.09 13.71 -4.26
CA LEU A 522 17.32 13.90 -2.82
C LEU A 522 18.53 13.09 -2.34
N VAL A 523 18.61 11.81 -2.70
CA VAL A 523 19.73 10.92 -2.34
C VAL A 523 21.06 11.44 -2.90
N LEU A 524 21.09 11.91 -4.14
CA LEU A 524 22.29 12.50 -4.76
C LEU A 524 22.77 13.79 -4.08
N ASN A 525 21.88 14.51 -3.39
CA ASN A 525 22.23 15.69 -2.58
C ASN A 525 22.48 15.34 -1.10
N ASN A 526 22.75 14.06 -0.80
CA ASN A 526 23.01 13.54 0.55
C ASN A 526 21.85 13.80 1.54
N VAL A 527 20.61 13.85 1.05
CA VAL A 527 19.41 14.03 1.89
C VAL A 527 18.87 12.67 2.31
N ARG A 528 18.93 12.37 3.61
CA ARG A 528 18.36 11.12 4.14
C ARG A 528 16.84 11.15 4.08
N THR A 529 16.25 10.24 3.31
CA THR A 529 14.83 10.33 2.93
C THR A 529 14.07 9.05 3.25
N ILE A 530 12.87 9.19 3.83
CA ILE A 530 11.88 8.10 3.85
C ILE A 530 10.80 8.37 2.80
N ALA A 531 10.50 7.39 1.95
CA ALA A 531 9.45 7.48 0.95
C ALA A 531 8.26 6.60 1.33
N PHE A 532 7.11 7.20 1.67
CA PHE A 532 5.89 6.47 2.02
C PHE A 532 5.02 6.20 0.78
N CYS A 533 4.48 4.99 0.71
CA CYS A 533 3.53 4.54 -0.30
C CYS A 533 2.27 3.99 0.38
N TYR A 534 1.09 4.32 -0.12
CA TYR A 534 -0.18 3.87 0.49
C TYR A 534 -0.49 2.38 0.24
N VAL A 535 0.17 1.71 -0.74
CA VAL A 535 -0.02 0.28 -1.04
C VAL A 535 1.32 -0.45 -1.30
N ARG A 536 1.43 -1.73 -0.90
CA ARG A 536 2.63 -2.59 -1.10
C ARG A 536 3.11 -2.62 -2.55
N ARG A 537 2.19 -2.73 -3.52
CA ARG A 537 2.51 -2.72 -4.96
C ARG A 537 3.20 -1.42 -5.40
N VAL A 538 2.72 -0.27 -4.92
CA VAL A 538 3.32 1.04 -5.24
C VAL A 538 4.73 1.14 -4.68
N CYS A 539 4.97 0.63 -3.46
CA CYS A 539 6.30 0.56 -2.85
C CYS A 539 7.31 -0.20 -3.73
N GLU A 540 6.93 -1.39 -4.21
CA GLU A 540 7.80 -2.22 -5.07
C GLU A 540 8.02 -1.60 -6.46
N LEU A 541 6.99 -0.99 -7.05
CA LEU A 541 7.10 -0.30 -8.33
C LEU A 541 7.99 0.95 -8.22
N LEU A 542 7.88 1.71 -7.13
CA LEU A 542 8.76 2.84 -6.86
C LEU A 542 10.20 2.38 -6.68
N MET A 543 10.43 1.30 -5.93
CA MET A 543 11.76 0.72 -5.76
C MET A 543 12.36 0.24 -7.09
N LYS A 544 11.56 -0.45 -7.92
CA LYS A 544 11.97 -0.87 -9.27
C LYS A 544 12.40 0.32 -10.12
N GLU A 545 11.62 1.40 -10.11
CA GLU A 545 11.91 2.59 -10.90
C GLU A 545 13.16 3.35 -10.40
N VAL A 546 13.34 3.46 -9.08
CA VAL A 546 14.55 4.04 -8.49
C VAL A 546 15.79 3.25 -8.89
N ARG A 547 15.75 1.90 -8.84
CA ARG A 547 16.86 1.06 -9.30
C ARG A 547 17.14 1.25 -10.79
N ASN A 548 16.10 1.34 -11.63
CA ASN A 548 16.27 1.61 -13.06
C ASN A 548 17.01 2.94 -13.29
N LEU A 549 16.57 4.02 -12.65
CA LEU A 549 17.22 5.33 -12.77
C LEU A 549 18.68 5.31 -12.29
N LEU A 550 18.98 4.66 -11.16
CA LEU A 550 20.36 4.54 -10.67
C LEU A 550 21.25 3.72 -11.61
N HIS A 551 20.70 2.68 -12.23
CA HIS A 551 21.42 1.90 -13.25
C HIS A 551 21.68 2.72 -14.52
N GLU A 552 20.69 3.48 -15.00
CA GLU A 552 20.85 4.39 -16.15
C GLU A 552 21.89 5.49 -15.90
N MET A 553 21.98 5.96 -14.65
CA MET A 553 22.98 6.95 -14.22
C MET A 553 24.36 6.35 -13.90
N ASN A 554 24.52 5.03 -14.01
CA ASN A 554 25.74 4.29 -13.67
C ASN A 554 26.23 4.53 -12.22
N GLN A 555 25.29 4.52 -11.25
CA GLN A 555 25.55 4.73 -9.81
C GLN A 555 25.26 3.44 -9.00
N PRO A 556 26.00 2.34 -9.19
CA PRO A 556 25.70 1.05 -8.55
C PRO A 556 25.89 1.09 -7.03
N ASP A 557 26.74 1.96 -6.49
CA ASP A 557 27.01 2.03 -5.05
C ASP A 557 25.80 2.54 -4.26
N LEU A 558 25.00 3.44 -4.86
CA LEU A 558 23.76 3.96 -4.25
C LEU A 558 22.64 2.92 -4.24
N VAL A 559 22.69 1.92 -5.11
CA VAL A 559 21.65 0.87 -5.25
C VAL A 559 21.52 0.03 -3.97
N ALA A 560 22.60 -0.13 -3.21
CA ALA A 560 22.62 -0.84 -1.93
C ALA A 560 22.27 0.06 -0.73
N GLN A 561 22.24 1.39 -0.90
CA GLN A 561 21.88 2.35 0.14
C GLN A 561 20.39 2.71 0.14
N ILE A 562 19.63 2.17 -0.82
CA ILE A 562 18.18 2.35 -0.92
C ILE A 562 17.53 0.98 -0.80
N MET A 563 16.63 0.85 0.17
CA MET A 563 15.88 -0.39 0.40
C MET A 563 14.39 -0.10 0.52
N SER A 564 13.58 -1.09 0.16
CA SER A 564 12.15 -1.06 0.48
C SER A 564 11.88 -1.74 1.82
N TYR A 565 10.75 -1.43 2.46
CA TYR A 565 10.32 -2.01 3.73
C TYR A 565 8.79 -2.20 3.76
N ARG A 566 8.34 -3.41 4.12
CA ARG A 566 6.92 -3.72 4.31
C ARG A 566 6.72 -4.87 5.28
N GLY A 567 5.54 -4.93 5.90
CA GLY A 567 5.22 -5.90 6.97
C GLY A 567 5.31 -7.37 6.57
N GLY A 568 5.12 -7.71 5.30
CA GLY A 568 5.20 -9.10 4.81
C GLY A 568 6.62 -9.67 4.75
N TYR A 569 7.66 -8.84 4.81
CA TYR A 569 9.04 -9.32 4.76
C TYR A 569 9.38 -10.23 5.93
N SER A 570 10.27 -11.19 5.65
CA SER A 570 10.80 -12.10 6.67
C SER A 570 11.28 -11.32 7.89
N ALA A 571 11.04 -11.86 9.09
CA ALA A 571 11.44 -11.20 10.32
C ALA A 571 12.96 -10.94 10.37
N SER A 572 13.76 -11.83 9.78
CA SER A 572 15.21 -11.68 9.64
C SER A 572 15.60 -10.49 8.77
N ASP A 573 14.96 -10.30 7.62
CA ASP A 573 15.32 -9.22 6.69
C ASP A 573 14.86 -7.86 7.21
N ARG A 574 13.67 -7.80 7.83
CA ARG A 574 13.20 -6.58 8.50
C ARG A 574 14.20 -6.10 9.56
N ARG A 575 14.70 -7.01 10.40
CA ARG A 575 15.71 -6.68 11.43
C ARG A 575 17.01 -6.14 10.83
N LYS A 576 17.49 -6.72 9.73
CA LYS A 576 18.70 -6.24 9.04
C LYS A 576 18.48 -4.84 8.46
N ILE A 577 17.37 -4.61 7.77
CA ILE A 577 17.03 -3.29 7.20
C ILE A 577 16.90 -2.25 8.32
N GLU A 578 16.18 -2.57 9.39
CA GLU A 578 16.02 -1.70 10.56
C GLU A 578 17.37 -1.34 11.20
N GLN A 579 18.26 -2.32 11.33
CA GLN A 579 19.60 -2.12 11.87
C GLN A 579 20.45 -1.19 10.99
N GLU A 580 20.50 -1.41 9.67
CA GLU A 580 21.26 -0.57 8.75
C GLU A 580 20.68 0.85 8.64
N MET A 581 19.35 0.95 8.70
CA MET A 581 18.63 2.22 8.76
C MET A 581 19.02 3.03 10.01
N PHE A 582 19.03 2.37 11.18
CA PHE A 582 19.39 2.98 12.47
C PHE A 582 20.85 3.44 12.50
N HIS A 583 21.78 2.62 11.99
CA HIS A 583 23.20 2.99 11.92
C HIS A 583 23.50 4.13 10.94
N GLY A 584 22.52 4.54 10.13
CA GLY A 584 22.71 5.62 9.16
C GLY A 584 23.39 5.18 7.87
N ASN A 585 23.41 3.87 7.58
CA ASN A 585 24.03 3.31 6.38
C ASN A 585 23.09 3.37 5.16
N LEU A 586 21.78 3.50 5.39
CA LEU A 586 20.79 3.72 4.35
C LEU A 586 20.53 5.22 4.12
N SER A 587 20.67 5.62 2.85
CA SER A 587 20.38 6.98 2.36
C SER A 587 18.88 7.17 2.13
N ALA A 588 18.17 6.12 1.71
CA ALA A 588 16.72 6.16 1.64
C ALA A 588 16.05 4.81 1.96
N VAL A 589 14.84 4.88 2.51
CA VAL A 589 13.97 3.72 2.70
C VAL A 589 12.59 4.00 2.11
N ILE A 590 12.11 3.09 1.26
CA ILE A 590 10.77 3.16 0.67
C ILE A 590 9.85 2.24 1.47
N SER A 591 8.80 2.77 2.10
CA SER A 591 7.97 1.99 3.00
C SER A 591 6.48 2.18 2.75
N THR A 592 5.71 1.21 3.24
CA THR A 592 4.27 1.41 3.45
C THR A 592 4.02 2.12 4.79
N ASN A 593 2.80 2.09 5.32
CA ASN A 593 2.53 2.51 6.70
C ASN A 593 3.24 1.67 7.77
N ALA A 594 3.98 0.61 7.40
CA ALA A 594 4.74 -0.22 8.33
C ALA A 594 5.83 0.55 9.11
N LEU A 595 6.40 1.62 8.54
CA LEU A 595 7.34 2.53 9.24
C LEU A 595 6.68 3.87 9.65
N GLU A 596 5.34 3.95 9.56
CA GLU A 596 4.62 5.15 9.99
C GLU A 596 4.72 5.37 11.49
N LEU A 597 4.95 4.29 12.26
CA LEU A 597 4.84 4.25 13.72
C LEU A 597 6.18 4.09 14.44
N GLY A 598 6.34 4.85 15.54
CA GLY A 598 7.28 4.72 16.64
C GLY A 598 8.81 4.63 16.42
N ILE A 599 9.32 3.99 15.37
CA ILE A 599 10.74 3.61 15.31
C ILE A 599 11.62 4.88 15.21
N ASP A 600 12.68 4.95 16.03
CA ASP A 600 13.73 5.95 15.86
C ASP A 600 14.63 5.58 14.68
N ILE A 601 14.30 6.11 13.50
CA ILE A 601 15.01 5.88 12.24
C ILE A 601 16.32 6.69 12.16
N GLY A 602 16.69 7.41 13.23
CA GLY A 602 17.73 8.42 13.20
C GLY A 602 17.25 9.71 12.55
N GLY A 603 18.12 10.73 12.49
CA GLY A 603 17.77 12.02 11.89
C GLY A 603 17.49 11.90 10.40
N LEU A 604 16.21 11.84 10.02
CA LEU A 604 15.74 11.96 8.64
C LEU A 604 15.63 13.44 8.26
N ASP A 605 16.08 13.75 7.06
CA ASP A 605 16.10 15.10 6.50
C ASP A 605 14.82 15.40 5.70
N ALA A 606 14.29 14.39 5.01
CA ALA A 606 13.10 14.52 4.19
C ALA A 606 12.13 13.33 4.29
N VAL A 607 10.84 13.62 4.11
CA VAL A 607 9.77 12.64 3.89
C VAL A 607 9.19 12.89 2.50
N LEU A 608 9.11 11.84 1.69
CA LEU A 608 8.45 11.84 0.39
C LEU A 608 7.19 10.97 0.48
N MET A 609 6.03 11.48 0.13
CA MET A 609 4.79 10.71 0.05
C MET A 609 4.44 10.49 -1.42
N CYS A 610 4.43 9.23 -1.85
CA CYS A 610 4.05 8.80 -3.18
C CYS A 610 2.53 8.50 -3.20
N GLY A 611 1.74 9.52 -3.50
CA GLY A 611 0.29 9.58 -3.32
C GLY A 611 -0.11 10.14 -1.95
N PHE A 612 -1.33 10.68 -1.85
CA PHE A 612 -1.87 11.14 -0.57
C PHE A 612 -2.11 9.94 0.37
N PRO A 613 -1.69 10.00 1.65
CA PRO A 613 -1.95 8.93 2.60
C PRO A 613 -3.46 8.84 2.93
N LEU A 614 -3.92 7.70 3.42
CA LEU A 614 -5.35 7.41 3.58
C LEU A 614 -6.16 8.47 4.38
N SER A 615 -5.52 9.21 5.29
CA SER A 615 -6.14 10.29 6.06
C SER A 615 -5.15 11.41 6.42
N LEU A 616 -5.68 12.57 6.85
CA LEU A 616 -4.87 13.67 7.40
C LEU A 616 -4.08 13.26 8.66
N SER A 617 -4.60 12.35 9.48
CA SER A 617 -3.86 11.83 10.64
C SER A 617 -2.61 11.07 10.19
N ASN A 618 -2.74 10.22 9.18
CA ASN A 618 -1.60 9.50 8.61
C ASN A 618 -0.58 10.46 7.98
N PHE A 619 -1.07 11.49 7.27
CA PHE A 619 -0.22 12.57 6.73
C PHE A 619 0.65 13.22 7.80
N HIS A 620 0.05 13.69 8.90
CA HIS A 620 0.79 14.37 9.97
C HIS A 620 1.79 13.44 10.67
N GLN A 621 1.46 12.16 10.85
CA GLN A 621 2.38 11.17 11.42
C GLN A 621 3.59 10.88 10.53
N GLN A 622 3.35 10.69 9.22
CA GLN A 622 4.39 10.42 8.25
C GLN A 622 5.30 11.66 8.07
N SER A 623 4.73 12.86 7.97
CA SER A 623 5.48 14.12 7.89
C SER A 623 6.35 14.34 9.14
N GLY A 624 5.85 13.97 10.32
CA GLY A 624 6.57 14.04 11.59
C GLY A 624 7.80 13.13 11.71
N ARG A 625 8.11 12.30 10.71
CA ARG A 625 9.30 11.42 10.71
C ARG A 625 10.59 12.19 10.38
N ALA A 626 10.52 13.29 9.65
CA ALA A 626 11.66 14.17 9.36
C ALA A 626 11.81 15.31 10.38
N GLY A 627 13.03 15.83 10.52
CA GLY A 627 13.31 17.03 11.34
C GLY A 627 13.63 16.75 12.81
N ARG A 628 14.23 15.59 13.12
CA ARG A 628 14.69 15.27 14.47
C ARG A 628 15.93 16.10 14.86
N ARG A 629 16.10 16.38 16.15
CA ARG A 629 17.26 17.09 16.75
C ARG A 629 17.44 18.54 16.25
N ASN A 630 16.35 19.29 16.17
CA ASN A 630 16.35 20.72 15.84
C ASN A 630 16.91 21.06 14.43
N LYS A 631 16.82 20.12 13.48
CA LYS A 631 17.22 20.33 12.08
C LYS A 631 16.03 20.66 11.20
N ASP A 632 16.29 21.43 10.15
CA ASP A 632 15.30 21.72 9.12
C ASP A 632 14.90 20.46 8.34
N SER A 633 13.63 20.38 7.99
CA SER A 633 13.04 19.21 7.33
C SER A 633 12.17 19.55 6.13
N LEU A 634 12.10 18.60 5.19
CA LEU A 634 11.27 18.68 4.00
C LEU A 634 10.20 17.59 4.04
N THR A 635 8.93 17.95 3.81
CA THR A 635 7.85 17.02 3.48
C THR A 635 7.40 17.30 2.05
N LEU A 636 7.48 16.29 1.19
CA LEU A 636 7.05 16.35 -0.21
C LEU A 636 5.84 15.41 -0.39
N VAL A 637 4.73 15.92 -0.93
CA VAL A 637 3.56 15.11 -1.28
C VAL A 637 3.42 15.09 -2.79
N VAL A 638 3.62 13.94 -3.43
CA VAL A 638 3.44 13.76 -4.87
C VAL A 638 2.05 13.16 -5.12
N GLY A 639 1.10 13.96 -5.59
CA GLY A 639 -0.27 13.49 -5.81
C GLY A 639 -0.41 12.62 -7.06
N SER A 640 -1.34 11.67 -7.01
CA SER A 640 -1.76 10.86 -8.15
C SER A 640 -2.94 11.47 -8.90
N ASP A 641 -3.42 10.79 -9.94
CA ASP A 641 -4.62 11.19 -10.70
C ASP A 641 -5.93 10.87 -9.95
N SER A 642 -5.87 10.35 -8.73
CA SER A 642 -7.06 10.04 -7.94
C SER A 642 -7.87 11.31 -7.63
N PRO A 643 -9.22 11.26 -7.61
CA PRO A 643 -10.04 12.40 -7.23
C PRO A 643 -9.70 12.96 -5.85
N VAL A 644 -9.29 12.11 -4.90
CA VAL A 644 -8.93 12.50 -3.53
C VAL A 644 -7.60 13.25 -3.51
N ASP A 645 -6.59 12.74 -4.19
CA ASP A 645 -5.28 13.40 -4.29
C ASP A 645 -5.43 14.77 -4.96
N GLN A 646 -6.22 14.84 -6.04
CA GLN A 646 -6.47 16.10 -6.74
C GLN A 646 -7.27 17.11 -5.90
N HIS A 647 -8.11 16.66 -4.96
CA HIS A 647 -8.77 17.55 -3.99
C HIS A 647 -7.74 18.20 -3.05
N TYR A 648 -6.87 17.43 -2.39
CA TYR A 648 -5.84 17.98 -1.50
C TYR A 648 -4.79 18.81 -2.25
N ILE A 649 -4.53 18.52 -3.53
CA ILE A 649 -3.69 19.37 -4.37
C ILE A 649 -4.36 20.72 -4.66
N LYS A 650 -5.67 20.76 -4.88
CA LYS A 650 -6.43 22.01 -5.11
C LYS A 650 -6.64 22.81 -3.83
N HIS A 651 -6.70 22.15 -2.68
CA HIS A 651 -6.89 22.74 -1.36
C HIS A 651 -5.73 22.38 -0.42
N PRO A 652 -4.49 22.80 -0.74
CA PRO A 652 -3.31 22.37 0.00
C PRO A 652 -3.22 23.01 1.40
N ASP A 653 -4.00 24.06 1.68
CA ASP A 653 -4.14 24.67 3.01
C ASP A 653 -4.72 23.70 4.05
N LEU A 654 -5.56 22.74 3.62
CA LEU A 654 -6.13 21.72 4.50
C LEU A 654 -5.05 20.84 5.15
N LEU A 655 -3.90 20.66 4.49
CA LEU A 655 -2.78 19.86 5.02
C LEU A 655 -2.12 20.49 6.24
N THR A 656 -2.29 21.80 6.45
CA THR A 656 -1.75 22.52 7.61
C THR A 656 -2.67 22.46 8.83
N LYS A 657 -3.94 22.10 8.64
CA LYS A 657 -4.95 22.03 9.70
C LYS A 657 -4.75 20.76 10.54
N ARG A 658 -4.90 20.89 11.87
CA ARG A 658 -4.83 19.79 12.85
C ARG A 658 -6.22 19.39 13.33
N GLU A 659 -7.12 19.11 12.40
CA GLU A 659 -8.45 18.60 12.71
C GLU A 659 -8.41 17.07 12.58
N PHE A 660 -8.30 16.39 13.72
CA PHE A 660 -8.29 14.93 13.77
C PHE A 660 -9.72 14.40 13.97
N GLN A 661 -9.97 13.21 13.43
CA GLN A 661 -11.23 12.50 13.65
C GLN A 661 -11.33 12.02 15.10
N ASP A 662 -12.55 11.95 15.63
CA ASP A 662 -12.80 11.32 16.92
C ASP A 662 -12.51 9.82 16.82
N LEU A 663 -11.75 9.29 17.78
CA LEU A 663 -11.48 7.86 17.87
C LEU A 663 -12.45 7.25 18.87
N VAL A 664 -13.45 6.55 18.36
CA VAL A 664 -14.45 5.93 19.21
C VAL A 664 -14.24 4.42 19.29
N LEU A 665 -14.74 3.84 20.38
CA LEU A 665 -14.70 2.43 20.72
C LEU A 665 -16.13 1.94 20.88
N ASP A 666 -16.40 0.71 20.49
CA ASP A 666 -17.72 0.09 20.55
C ASP A 666 -17.76 -0.98 21.66
N PHE A 667 -18.35 -0.63 22.80
CA PHE A 667 -18.62 -1.56 23.91
C PHE A 667 -20.00 -2.22 23.82
N GLU A 668 -20.79 -1.89 22.81
CA GLU A 668 -22.13 -2.46 22.58
C GLU A 668 -22.08 -3.64 21.61
N ASN A 669 -20.98 -3.81 20.87
CA ASN A 669 -20.77 -4.96 20.02
C ASN A 669 -20.79 -6.26 20.85
N MET A 670 -21.93 -6.96 20.77
CA MET A 670 -22.19 -8.15 21.56
C MET A 670 -21.23 -9.31 21.27
N LEU A 671 -20.67 -9.42 20.06
CA LEU A 671 -19.69 -10.46 19.74
C LEU A 671 -18.38 -10.23 20.50
N VAL A 672 -17.93 -8.98 20.52
CA VAL A 672 -16.70 -8.57 21.22
C VAL A 672 -16.90 -8.70 22.73
N LEU A 673 -17.99 -8.13 23.27
CA LEU A 673 -18.29 -8.17 24.70
C LEU A 673 -18.43 -9.60 25.21
N GLU A 674 -19.23 -10.43 24.53
CA GLU A 674 -19.40 -11.85 24.87
C GLU A 674 -18.07 -12.58 24.89
N GLY A 675 -17.26 -12.45 23.82
CA GLY A 675 -15.96 -13.11 23.74
C GLY A 675 -15.03 -12.73 24.90
N HIS A 676 -14.96 -11.45 25.23
CA HIS A 676 -14.13 -11.00 26.34
C HIS A 676 -14.66 -11.40 27.72
N LEU A 677 -15.98 -11.48 27.91
CA LEU A 677 -16.56 -12.01 29.16
C LEU A 677 -16.31 -13.51 29.30
N GLN A 678 -16.35 -14.29 28.21
CA GLN A 678 -15.97 -15.71 28.26
C GLN A 678 -14.51 -15.89 28.69
N CYS A 679 -13.62 -15.00 28.22
CA CYS A 679 -12.22 -14.99 28.66
C CYS A 679 -12.08 -14.53 30.13
N ALA A 680 -12.81 -13.49 30.53
CA ALA A 680 -12.77 -12.97 31.89
C ALA A 680 -13.28 -14.00 32.91
N ALA A 681 -14.36 -14.71 32.59
CA ALA A 681 -14.91 -15.80 33.40
C ALA A 681 -13.92 -16.97 33.57
N PHE A 682 -13.08 -17.23 32.55
CA PHE A 682 -12.04 -18.26 32.61
C PHE A 682 -10.90 -17.86 33.55
N GLU A 683 -10.58 -16.57 33.58
CA GLU A 683 -9.56 -16.01 34.47
C GLU A 683 -10.03 -16.05 35.92
N LEU A 684 -11.22 -15.51 36.17
CA LEU A 684 -11.88 -15.45 37.48
C LEU A 684 -13.40 -15.45 37.27
N PRO A 685 -14.19 -16.17 38.10
CA PRO A 685 -15.66 -16.17 38.01
C PRO A 685 -16.22 -14.74 38.01
N ILE A 686 -17.10 -14.42 37.07
CA ILE A 686 -17.70 -13.09 36.97
C ILE A 686 -18.81 -12.91 38.01
N THR A 687 -18.81 -11.76 38.69
CA THR A 687 -19.84 -11.40 39.68
C THR A 687 -20.40 -9.99 39.40
N ASP A 688 -21.46 -9.60 40.10
CA ASP A 688 -22.09 -8.28 39.93
C ASP A 688 -21.12 -7.11 40.19
N SER A 689 -20.08 -7.31 41.02
CA SER A 689 -19.05 -6.27 41.26
C SER A 689 -18.18 -5.99 40.03
N ASP A 690 -18.18 -6.87 39.03
CA ASP A 690 -17.42 -6.69 37.79
C ASP A 690 -18.07 -5.67 36.83
N ALA A 691 -19.26 -5.16 37.14
CA ALA A 691 -19.94 -4.13 36.35
C ALA A 691 -19.09 -2.84 36.19
N GLN A 692 -18.19 -2.57 37.13
CA GLN A 692 -17.22 -1.46 37.02
C GLN A 692 -16.19 -1.65 35.89
N PHE A 693 -15.90 -2.90 35.51
CA PHE A 693 -14.95 -3.26 34.45
C PHE A 693 -15.66 -3.58 33.14
N PHE A 694 -16.91 -4.02 33.15
CA PHE A 694 -17.59 -4.44 31.94
C PHE A 694 -18.95 -3.74 31.82
N PRO A 695 -19.00 -2.58 31.14
CA PRO A 695 -20.27 -1.94 30.86
C PRO A 695 -21.13 -2.87 30.01
N ASN A 696 -22.44 -2.90 30.28
CA ASN A 696 -23.43 -3.74 29.58
C ASN A 696 -23.24 -5.27 29.72
N MET A 697 -22.48 -5.74 30.72
CA MET A 697 -22.26 -7.18 30.90
C MET A 697 -23.56 -8.00 31.02
N ASP A 698 -24.61 -7.42 31.62
CA ASP A 698 -25.92 -8.07 31.83
C ASP A 698 -26.54 -8.63 30.54
N LYS A 699 -26.26 -8.00 29.39
CA LYS A 699 -26.76 -8.45 28.08
C LYS A 699 -26.10 -9.76 27.62
N ALA A 700 -24.88 -10.01 28.06
CA ALA A 700 -24.05 -11.15 27.64
C ALA A 700 -23.99 -12.27 28.69
N LEU A 701 -24.27 -11.97 29.97
CA LEU A 701 -24.34 -12.97 31.05
C LEU A 701 -25.20 -14.20 30.75
N PRO A 702 -26.36 -14.12 30.07
CA PRO A 702 -27.17 -15.29 29.72
C PRO A 702 -26.46 -16.31 28.81
N LYS A 703 -25.34 -15.93 28.18
CA LYS A 703 -24.53 -16.81 27.32
C LYS A 703 -23.38 -17.50 28.04
N LEU A 704 -23.20 -17.23 29.33
CA LEU A 704 -22.22 -17.86 30.22
C LEU A 704 -22.91 -18.96 31.04
N GLU A 705 -22.12 -19.85 31.64
CA GLU A 705 -22.61 -20.81 32.63
C GLU A 705 -22.67 -20.14 34.00
N HIS A 706 -23.61 -20.50 34.88
CA HIS A 706 -23.79 -19.83 36.17
C HIS A 706 -23.95 -20.84 37.30
N ASP A 707 -23.21 -20.65 38.40
CA ASP A 707 -23.31 -21.44 39.61
C ASP A 707 -23.36 -20.56 40.88
N ARG A 708 -22.94 -21.08 42.05
CA ARG A 708 -22.95 -20.33 43.32
C ARG A 708 -21.79 -19.35 43.46
N ASP A 709 -20.69 -19.59 42.74
CA ASP A 709 -19.45 -18.82 42.83
C ASP A 709 -19.38 -17.71 41.76
N GLY A 710 -20.29 -17.74 40.77
CA GLY A 710 -20.50 -16.68 39.80
C GLY A 710 -20.82 -17.20 38.39
N TYR A 711 -20.55 -16.37 37.39
CA TYR A 711 -20.62 -16.75 35.98
C TYR A 711 -19.28 -17.29 35.48
N HIS A 712 -19.33 -18.44 34.81
CA HIS A 712 -18.21 -19.19 34.29
C HIS A 712 -18.27 -19.28 32.76
N THR A 713 -17.11 -19.59 32.18
CA THR A 713 -16.98 -19.79 30.74
C THR A 713 -17.86 -20.96 30.27
N ALA A 714 -18.60 -20.74 29.20
CA ALA A 714 -19.38 -21.79 28.57
C ALA A 714 -18.49 -22.89 27.96
N ASN A 715 -18.94 -24.14 28.06
CA ASN A 715 -18.18 -25.32 27.61
C ASN A 715 -17.62 -25.23 26.17
N ARG A 716 -18.31 -24.54 25.26
CA ARG A 716 -17.86 -24.36 23.86
C ARG A 716 -16.57 -23.54 23.70
N TYR A 717 -16.23 -22.70 24.67
CA TYR A 717 -15.01 -21.87 24.66
C TYR A 717 -13.84 -22.55 25.37
N LEU A 718 -14.09 -23.63 26.11
CA LEU A 718 -13.05 -24.39 26.79
C LEU A 718 -12.26 -25.25 25.78
N PRO A 719 -11.00 -25.62 26.11
CA PRO A 719 -10.25 -25.26 27.33
C PRO A 719 -9.58 -23.88 27.28
N TRP A 720 -9.58 -23.17 26.15
CA TRP A 720 -8.85 -21.90 25.96
C TRP A 720 -9.70 -20.85 25.23
N PRO A 721 -10.50 -20.04 25.96
CA PRO A 721 -11.41 -19.06 25.35
C PRO A 721 -10.71 -18.00 24.51
N SER A 722 -9.50 -17.59 24.92
CA SER A 722 -8.68 -16.62 24.20
C SER A 722 -8.28 -17.05 22.78
N LYS A 723 -8.36 -18.34 22.45
CA LYS A 723 -8.14 -18.81 21.07
C LYS A 723 -9.33 -18.55 20.15
N TYR A 724 -10.53 -18.46 20.71
CA TYR A 724 -11.76 -18.21 19.95
C TYR A 724 -12.05 -16.72 19.78
N VAL A 725 -11.34 -15.84 20.51
CA VAL A 725 -11.52 -14.39 20.49
C VAL A 725 -10.29 -13.75 19.88
N SER A 726 -10.31 -13.58 18.56
CA SER A 726 -9.21 -12.85 17.91
C SER A 726 -9.39 -11.34 18.09
N ILE A 727 -8.38 -10.68 18.68
CA ILE A 727 -8.40 -9.23 18.84
C ILE A 727 -8.07 -8.48 17.55
N ARG A 728 -7.38 -9.12 16.57
CA ARG A 728 -6.99 -8.51 15.28
C ARG A 728 -7.87 -8.95 14.09
N GLY A 729 -9.02 -9.58 14.36
CA GLY A 729 -9.79 -10.32 13.35
C GLY A 729 -9.18 -11.69 13.08
N ILE A 730 -9.92 -12.60 12.44
CA ILE A 730 -9.44 -13.96 12.15
C ILE A 730 -8.12 -13.86 11.36
N GLU A 731 -7.02 -14.40 11.92
CA GLU A 731 -5.73 -14.50 11.22
C GLU A 731 -5.94 -15.39 10.00
N GLU A 732 -5.70 -14.85 8.80
CA GLU A 732 -5.69 -15.63 7.57
C GLU A 732 -4.43 -16.51 7.55
N ASP A 733 -4.56 -17.72 7.00
CA ASP A 733 -3.40 -18.58 6.73
C ASP A 733 -2.34 -17.79 5.93
N GLN A 734 -1.06 -17.99 6.25
CA GLN A 734 0.05 -17.30 5.60
C GLN A 734 0.80 -18.26 4.69
N TYR A 735 1.21 -17.78 3.53
CA TYR A 735 2.00 -18.52 2.55
C TYR A 735 3.44 -18.05 2.58
N ALA A 736 4.38 -18.98 2.75
CA ALA A 736 5.81 -18.69 2.70
C ALA A 736 6.29 -18.56 1.25
N VAL A 737 6.90 -17.43 0.90
CA VAL A 737 7.56 -17.21 -0.39
C VAL A 737 9.03 -17.60 -0.26
N VAL A 738 9.40 -18.70 -0.91
CA VAL A 738 10.72 -19.32 -0.83
C VAL A 738 11.52 -18.99 -2.08
N ASP A 739 12.63 -18.27 -1.91
CA ASP A 739 13.56 -17.98 -2.98
C ASP A 739 14.47 -19.18 -3.24
N ILE A 740 14.43 -19.70 -4.48
CA ILE A 740 15.22 -20.82 -4.97
C ILE A 740 16.40 -20.43 -5.90
N THR A 741 16.64 -19.12 -6.06
CA THR A 741 17.72 -18.59 -6.90
C THR A 741 19.08 -19.16 -6.47
N ASN A 742 19.91 -19.60 -7.42
CA ASN A 742 21.21 -20.21 -7.13
C ASN A 742 21.14 -21.41 -6.15
N ASN A 743 20.03 -22.17 -6.15
CA ASN A 743 19.77 -23.29 -5.24
C ASN A 743 19.74 -22.93 -3.74
N ARG A 744 19.49 -21.68 -3.40
CA ARG A 744 19.18 -21.31 -2.01
C ARG A 744 17.76 -21.76 -1.65
N ASN A 745 17.42 -21.90 -0.37
CA ASN A 745 16.05 -22.19 0.07
C ASN A 745 15.75 -21.29 1.26
N ILE A 746 15.49 -20.02 0.98
CA ILE A 746 15.33 -18.98 2.01
C ILE A 746 13.94 -18.37 1.86
N VAL A 747 13.21 -18.28 2.98
CA VAL A 747 11.93 -17.56 3.02
C VAL A 747 12.22 -16.06 2.99
N ILE A 748 11.81 -15.39 1.91
CA ILE A 748 12.01 -13.95 1.73
C ILE A 748 10.79 -13.14 2.18
N GLU A 749 9.60 -13.74 2.15
CA GLU A 749 8.35 -13.06 2.46
C GLU A 749 7.25 -14.04 2.93
N GLU A 750 6.33 -13.54 3.75
CA GLU A 750 5.07 -14.21 4.09
C GLU A 750 3.90 -13.39 3.52
N VAL A 751 2.98 -14.07 2.82
CA VAL A 751 1.85 -13.44 2.11
C VAL A 751 0.54 -14.04 2.62
N GLU A 752 -0.44 -13.19 2.92
CA GLU A 752 -1.75 -13.64 3.40
C GLU A 752 -2.49 -14.49 2.34
N ALA A 753 -3.23 -15.53 2.75
CA ALA A 753 -3.95 -16.44 1.85
C ALA A 753 -4.91 -15.71 0.90
N SER A 754 -5.60 -14.66 1.37
CA SER A 754 -6.47 -13.85 0.50
C SER A 754 -5.70 -13.14 -0.61
N ARG A 755 -4.37 -12.99 -0.47
CA ARG A 755 -3.50 -12.28 -1.41
C ARG A 755 -2.74 -13.19 -2.37
N THR A 756 -2.59 -14.48 -2.05
CA THR A 756 -1.83 -15.43 -2.87
C THR A 756 -2.34 -15.48 -4.30
N SER A 757 -3.66 -15.53 -4.44
CA SER A 757 -4.35 -15.53 -5.73
C SER A 757 -4.09 -14.25 -6.53
N PHE A 758 -3.62 -13.18 -5.90
CA PHE A 758 -3.36 -11.88 -6.53
C PHE A 758 -1.87 -11.57 -6.74
N THR A 759 -0.95 -12.37 -6.21
CA THR A 759 0.48 -12.06 -6.24
C THR A 759 1.35 -13.25 -6.64
N LEU A 760 0.95 -14.47 -6.29
CA LEU A 760 1.74 -15.69 -6.45
C LEU A 760 1.15 -16.58 -7.57
N TYR A 761 1.00 -16.02 -8.77
CA TYR A 761 0.56 -16.79 -9.94
C TYR A 761 1.71 -17.64 -10.46
N GLU A 762 1.52 -18.93 -10.66
CA GLU A 762 2.50 -19.74 -11.40
C GLU A 762 2.77 -19.12 -12.78
N GLY A 763 4.05 -18.95 -13.13
CA GLY A 763 4.51 -18.25 -14.34
C GLY A 763 4.41 -16.73 -14.28
N GLY A 764 3.86 -16.16 -13.20
CA GLY A 764 3.78 -14.73 -12.95
C GLY A 764 5.03 -14.15 -12.30
N ILE A 765 5.08 -12.81 -12.24
CA ILE A 765 6.18 -12.05 -11.63
C ILE A 765 5.73 -11.54 -10.26
N PHE A 766 6.39 -12.06 -9.23
CA PHE A 766 6.43 -11.51 -7.90
C PHE A 766 7.54 -10.44 -7.83
N ILE A 767 7.32 -9.32 -7.14
CA ILE A 767 8.34 -8.28 -7.01
C ILE A 767 8.73 -8.18 -5.54
N HIS A 768 10.04 -8.25 -5.28
CA HIS A 768 10.60 -8.13 -3.94
C HIS A 768 11.86 -7.26 -3.98
N GLN A 769 11.91 -6.20 -3.16
CA GLN A 769 12.98 -5.21 -3.18
C GLN A 769 13.19 -4.54 -4.55
N GLY A 770 12.13 -4.40 -5.34
CA GLY A 770 12.16 -3.89 -6.72
C GLY A 770 12.70 -4.88 -7.77
N TYR A 771 13.13 -6.08 -7.36
CA TYR A 771 13.59 -7.11 -8.27
C TYR A 771 12.45 -8.05 -8.66
N PRO A 772 12.37 -8.47 -9.95
CA PRO A 772 11.36 -9.41 -10.38
C PRO A 772 11.80 -10.86 -10.10
N TYR A 773 10.85 -11.63 -9.58
CA TYR A 773 10.95 -13.05 -9.29
C TYR A 773 9.86 -13.79 -10.05
N LEU A 774 10.22 -14.80 -10.82
CA LEU A 774 9.27 -15.70 -11.47
C LEU A 774 8.77 -16.70 -10.45
N VAL A 775 7.45 -16.80 -10.30
CA VAL A 775 6.82 -17.82 -9.47
C VAL A 775 6.85 -19.15 -10.24
N ARG A 776 7.56 -20.14 -9.70
CA ARG A 776 7.73 -21.46 -10.30
C ARG A 776 6.63 -22.44 -9.90
N GLU A 777 6.20 -22.35 -8.64
CA GLU A 777 5.27 -23.29 -8.03
C GLU A 777 4.48 -22.57 -6.93
N LEU A 778 3.17 -22.82 -6.85
CA LEU A 778 2.32 -22.45 -5.72
C LEU A 778 1.69 -23.71 -5.14
N ASN A 779 2.09 -24.07 -3.92
CA ASN A 779 1.52 -25.19 -3.19
C ASN A 779 0.47 -24.68 -2.19
N VAL A 780 -0.81 -24.94 -2.49
CA VAL A 780 -1.96 -24.52 -1.68
C VAL A 780 -2.12 -25.34 -0.40
N ASP A 781 -1.75 -26.62 -0.43
CA ASP A 781 -1.92 -27.53 0.71
C ASP A 781 -0.86 -27.29 1.79
N GLU A 782 0.40 -27.11 1.37
CA GLU A 782 1.54 -26.86 2.27
C GLU A 782 1.82 -25.37 2.50
N HIS A 783 1.02 -24.48 1.91
CA HIS A 783 1.09 -23.02 2.11
C HIS A 783 2.45 -22.39 1.78
N TYR A 784 3.01 -22.69 0.59
CA TYR A 784 4.22 -22.02 0.12
C TYR A 784 4.22 -21.74 -1.39
N ALA A 785 5.04 -20.79 -1.82
CA ALA A 785 5.34 -20.55 -3.22
C ALA A 785 6.85 -20.49 -3.46
N LYS A 786 7.35 -21.21 -4.46
CA LYS A 786 8.76 -21.15 -4.87
C LYS A 786 8.93 -20.10 -5.94
N VAL A 787 9.88 -19.19 -5.72
CA VAL A 787 10.16 -18.07 -6.61
C VAL A 787 11.63 -18.02 -6.97
N GLU A 788 11.93 -17.59 -8.19
CA GLU A 788 13.29 -17.53 -8.72
C GLU A 788 13.54 -16.15 -9.33
N ARG A 789 14.68 -15.53 -8.99
CA ARG A 789 15.02 -14.20 -9.49
C ARG A 789 15.30 -14.25 -10.98
N VAL A 790 14.63 -13.37 -11.72
CA VAL A 790 14.78 -13.25 -13.17
C VAL A 790 15.16 -11.81 -13.53
N ASP A 791 15.66 -11.60 -14.75
CA ASP A 791 15.83 -10.26 -15.32
C ASP A 791 14.77 -10.07 -16.41
N VAL A 792 13.65 -9.42 -16.11
CA VAL A 792 12.55 -9.18 -17.07
C VAL A 792 12.08 -7.73 -17.04
N ASP A 793 11.73 -7.20 -18.21
CA ASP A 793 11.26 -5.82 -18.39
C ASP A 793 9.73 -5.67 -18.31
N TRP A 794 9.01 -6.75 -17.99
CA TRP A 794 7.56 -6.77 -17.82
C TRP A 794 7.15 -7.08 -16.37
N VAL A 795 5.89 -6.80 -16.05
CA VAL A 795 5.24 -7.11 -14.78
C VAL A 795 3.92 -7.82 -15.06
N THR A 796 3.37 -8.48 -14.05
CA THR A 796 2.04 -9.09 -14.14
C THR A 796 0.95 -8.10 -13.81
N SER A 797 -0.15 -8.18 -14.56
CA SER A 797 -1.43 -7.56 -14.21
C SER A 797 -2.50 -8.62 -14.20
N GLN A 798 -3.18 -8.76 -13.07
CA GLN A 798 -4.14 -9.83 -12.84
C GLN A 798 -5.37 -9.76 -13.76
N ARG A 799 -5.96 -10.93 -14.04
CA ARG A 799 -7.26 -11.07 -14.68
C ARG A 799 -8.16 -11.85 -13.73
N ASP A 800 -8.97 -11.11 -13.00
CA ASP A 800 -9.82 -11.65 -11.96
C ASP A 800 -11.25 -11.13 -12.07
N PHE A 801 -12.14 -11.79 -11.34
CA PHE A 801 -13.42 -11.22 -11.00
C PHE A 801 -13.77 -11.57 -9.55
N THR A 802 -14.44 -10.62 -8.90
CA THR A 802 -14.98 -10.80 -7.56
C THR A 802 -16.49 -10.76 -7.64
N ASP A 803 -17.16 -11.79 -7.13
CA ASP A 803 -18.61 -11.85 -6.93
C ASP A 803 -18.90 -11.64 -5.45
N VAL A 804 -19.80 -10.72 -5.12
CA VAL A 804 -20.27 -10.52 -3.74
C VAL A 804 -21.75 -10.85 -3.73
N ASP A 805 -22.09 -12.05 -3.28
CA ASP A 805 -23.45 -12.57 -3.35
C ASP A 805 -24.04 -12.80 -1.95
N PRO A 806 -25.22 -12.26 -1.67
CA PRO A 806 -26.04 -12.75 -0.57
C PRO A 806 -26.45 -14.21 -0.80
N LYS A 807 -26.29 -15.06 0.22
CA LYS A 807 -26.65 -16.49 0.15
C LYS A 807 -27.83 -16.85 1.05
N GLU A 808 -28.00 -16.17 2.18
CA GLU A 808 -29.05 -16.48 3.15
C GLU A 808 -29.53 -15.21 3.88
N ILE A 809 -30.85 -15.01 3.96
CA ILE A 809 -31.49 -13.91 4.70
C ILE A 809 -31.72 -14.35 6.15
N GLU A 810 -31.11 -13.65 7.09
CA GLU A 810 -31.30 -13.85 8.54
C GLU A 810 -32.24 -12.82 9.15
N ARG A 811 -32.24 -11.57 8.65
CA ARG A 811 -33.13 -10.51 9.13
C ARG A 811 -33.70 -9.67 8.00
N VAL A 812 -34.91 -9.16 8.20
CA VAL A 812 -35.60 -8.25 7.27
C VAL A 812 -36.11 -7.03 8.03
N ARG A 813 -35.92 -5.85 7.45
CA ARG A 813 -36.36 -4.55 7.97
C ARG A 813 -37.05 -3.73 6.88
N SER A 814 -37.99 -2.86 7.26
CA SER A 814 -38.69 -1.92 6.37
C SER A 814 -38.19 -0.47 6.54
N ILE A 815 -38.20 0.35 5.48
CA ILE A 815 -37.87 1.80 5.53
C ILE A 815 -39.15 2.63 5.55
N GLU A 816 -39.22 3.71 6.36
CA GLU A 816 -40.36 4.65 6.40
C GLU A 816 -40.73 5.19 5.02
N ASN A 817 -42.03 5.16 4.69
CA ASN A 817 -42.58 5.65 3.42
C ASN A 817 -42.15 4.89 2.15
N SER A 818 -41.56 3.70 2.28
CA SER A 818 -41.15 2.85 1.16
C SER A 818 -41.51 1.38 1.39
N ASP A 819 -41.88 0.68 0.31
CA ASP A 819 -42.13 -0.76 0.30
C ASP A 819 -40.86 -1.58 0.01
N VAL A 820 -39.70 -0.92 -0.12
CA VAL A 820 -38.43 -1.58 -0.42
C VAL A 820 -37.87 -2.24 0.86
N PRO A 821 -37.74 -3.58 0.91
CA PRO A 821 -37.19 -4.27 2.07
C PRO A 821 -35.66 -4.16 2.12
N ILE A 822 -35.13 -4.11 3.34
CA ILE A 822 -33.70 -4.22 3.64
C ILE A 822 -33.43 -5.59 4.24
N TYR A 823 -32.41 -6.25 3.71
CA TYR A 823 -32.04 -7.59 4.12
C TYR A 823 -30.70 -7.57 4.85
N PHE A 824 -30.55 -8.48 5.82
CA PHE A 824 -29.29 -8.79 6.47
C PHE A 824 -29.10 -10.30 6.58
N GLY A 825 -27.87 -10.77 6.41
CA GLY A 825 -27.55 -12.18 6.51
C GLY A 825 -26.19 -12.56 5.95
N LYS A 826 -26.07 -13.79 5.44
CA LYS A 826 -24.78 -14.35 4.99
C LYS A 826 -24.45 -13.86 3.58
N ILE A 827 -23.24 -13.34 3.43
CA ILE A 827 -22.66 -12.90 2.17
C ILE A 827 -21.45 -13.78 1.86
N VAL A 828 -21.32 -14.18 0.60
CA VAL A 828 -20.19 -14.95 0.11
C VAL A 828 -19.51 -14.16 -0.99
N THR A 829 -18.27 -13.78 -0.72
CA THR A 829 -17.39 -13.13 -1.69
C THR A 829 -16.53 -14.19 -2.36
N THR A 830 -16.71 -14.40 -3.66
CA THR A 830 -15.97 -15.37 -4.46
C THR A 830 -15.04 -14.63 -5.41
N ILE A 831 -13.74 -14.82 -5.23
CA ILE A 831 -12.71 -14.23 -6.07
C ILE A 831 -12.16 -15.33 -6.97
N THR A 832 -12.31 -15.17 -8.27
CA THR A 832 -11.76 -16.12 -9.25
C THR A 832 -10.71 -15.43 -10.09
N VAL A 833 -9.49 -15.94 -10.03
CA VAL A 833 -8.39 -15.51 -10.89
C VAL A 833 -8.22 -16.56 -11.98
N PHE A 834 -8.50 -16.15 -13.21
CA PHE A 834 -8.46 -17.04 -14.38
C PHE A 834 -7.27 -16.75 -15.29
N GLY A 835 -6.46 -15.75 -14.98
CA GLY A 835 -5.27 -15.44 -15.76
C GLY A 835 -4.53 -14.19 -15.30
N PHE A 836 -3.52 -13.81 -16.07
CA PHE A 836 -2.85 -12.53 -15.95
C PHE A 836 -2.35 -12.05 -17.33
N TYR A 837 -2.13 -10.74 -17.45
CA TYR A 837 -1.44 -10.11 -18.56
C TYR A 837 0.04 -9.92 -18.22
N LYS A 838 0.92 -10.20 -19.18
CA LYS A 838 2.29 -9.72 -19.17
C LYS A 838 2.29 -8.30 -19.70
N VAL A 839 2.66 -7.33 -18.88
CA VAL A 839 2.55 -5.90 -19.19
C VAL A 839 3.92 -5.25 -19.14
N ASP A 840 4.30 -4.53 -20.18
CA ASP A 840 5.59 -3.80 -20.21
C ASP A 840 5.55 -2.46 -19.46
N ARG A 841 6.69 -1.74 -19.46
CA ARG A 841 6.81 -0.42 -18.82
C ARG A 841 5.82 0.62 -19.37
N GLN A 842 5.42 0.50 -20.64
CA GLN A 842 4.46 1.40 -21.29
C GLN A 842 3.00 0.95 -21.12
N LYS A 843 2.72 0.02 -20.20
CA LYS A 843 1.40 -0.57 -19.95
C LYS A 843 0.82 -1.33 -21.15
N ARG A 844 1.66 -1.75 -22.11
CA ARG A 844 1.23 -2.56 -23.25
C ARG A 844 1.17 -4.03 -22.84
N ILE A 845 0.09 -4.70 -23.24
CA ILE A 845 -0.08 -6.14 -23.03
C ILE A 845 0.78 -6.88 -24.06
N LEU A 846 1.81 -7.59 -23.57
CA LEU A 846 2.68 -8.45 -24.37
C LEU A 846 2.04 -9.82 -24.62
N ASP A 847 1.41 -10.38 -23.59
CA ASP A 847 0.82 -11.72 -23.61
C ASP A 847 -0.33 -11.84 -22.59
N ALA A 848 -1.20 -12.82 -22.80
CA ALA A 848 -2.28 -13.18 -21.90
C ALA A 848 -2.18 -14.68 -21.55
N VAL A 849 -1.87 -14.93 -20.28
CA VAL A 849 -1.73 -16.27 -19.71
C VAL A 849 -3.01 -16.61 -18.96
N GLU A 850 -3.45 -17.86 -19.09
CA GLU A 850 -4.58 -18.41 -18.33
C GLU A 850 -4.04 -19.28 -17.19
N VAL A 851 -4.65 -19.19 -16.02
CA VAL A 851 -4.26 -19.98 -14.85
C VAL A 851 -5.48 -20.66 -14.28
N HIS A 852 -5.29 -21.87 -13.74
CA HIS A 852 -6.34 -22.65 -13.09
C HIS A 852 -6.18 -22.60 -11.58
N ASN A 853 -6.36 -21.41 -11.00
CA ASN A 853 -6.32 -21.25 -9.56
C ASN A 853 -7.68 -21.58 -8.93
N PRO A 854 -7.73 -22.25 -7.78
CA PRO A 854 -8.98 -22.43 -7.05
C PRO A 854 -9.54 -21.05 -6.63
N PRO A 855 -10.88 -20.87 -6.64
CA PRO A 855 -11.47 -19.60 -6.23
C PRO A 855 -11.28 -19.38 -4.73
N VAL A 856 -10.95 -18.15 -4.34
CA VAL A 856 -10.90 -17.75 -2.93
C VAL A 856 -12.31 -17.40 -2.50
N VAL A 857 -12.84 -18.15 -1.52
CA VAL A 857 -14.21 -17.98 -1.01
C VAL A 857 -14.16 -17.40 0.40
N ILE A 858 -14.56 -16.14 0.53
CA ILE A 858 -14.66 -15.44 1.80
C ILE A 858 -16.13 -15.46 2.23
N ARG A 859 -16.40 -15.95 3.43
CA ARG A 859 -17.74 -15.95 4.03
C ARG A 859 -17.81 -14.85 5.08
N SER A 860 -18.81 -13.98 4.98
CA SER A 860 -19.04 -12.88 5.92
C SER A 860 -20.54 -12.65 6.15
N LYS A 861 -20.85 -11.65 6.98
CA LYS A 861 -22.21 -11.12 7.14
C LYS A 861 -22.30 -9.72 6.56
N GLY A 862 -23.52 -9.32 6.20
CA GLY A 862 -23.79 -7.94 5.83
C GLY A 862 -25.23 -7.68 5.46
N LEU A 863 -25.46 -6.45 4.99
CA LEU A 863 -26.75 -5.96 4.58
C LEU A 863 -26.79 -5.64 3.09
N TRP A 864 -27.96 -5.76 2.49
CA TRP A 864 -28.15 -5.35 1.11
C TRP A 864 -29.57 -4.85 0.84
N VAL A 865 -29.69 -4.07 -0.22
CA VAL A 865 -30.94 -3.51 -0.74
C VAL A 865 -30.99 -3.79 -2.24
N ASP A 866 -32.04 -4.46 -2.69
CA ASP A 866 -32.31 -4.63 -4.12
C ASP A 866 -32.85 -3.32 -4.69
N ILE A 867 -32.29 -2.88 -5.82
CA ILE A 867 -32.68 -1.60 -6.42
C ILE A 867 -34.02 -1.78 -7.15
N PRO A 868 -35.04 -0.96 -6.83
CA PRO A 868 -36.34 -1.06 -7.49
C PRO A 868 -36.25 -0.83 -9.00
N THR A 869 -37.05 -1.57 -9.78
CA THR A 869 -37.12 -1.40 -11.25
C THR A 869 -37.47 0.03 -11.63
N LYS A 870 -38.35 0.70 -10.86
CA LYS A 870 -38.69 2.11 -11.03
C LYS A 870 -37.45 3.02 -11.08
N ALA A 871 -36.45 2.77 -10.23
CA ALA A 871 -35.22 3.55 -10.25
C ALA A 871 -34.42 3.30 -11.54
N LEU A 872 -34.28 2.03 -11.95
CA LEU A 872 -33.57 1.66 -13.18
C LEU A 872 -34.23 2.25 -14.43
N ASP A 873 -35.55 2.29 -14.47
CA ASP A 873 -36.32 2.88 -15.58
C ASP A 873 -36.07 4.40 -15.67
N ILE A 874 -36.03 5.09 -14.53
CA ILE A 874 -35.71 6.53 -14.46
C ILE A 874 -34.29 6.80 -14.95
N LEU A 875 -33.31 6.02 -14.51
CA LEU A 875 -31.92 6.17 -14.94
C LEU A 875 -31.79 5.96 -16.45
N THR A 876 -32.48 4.97 -17.00
CA THR A 876 -32.53 4.71 -18.44
C THR A 876 -33.16 5.88 -19.20
N TYR A 877 -34.28 6.41 -18.71
CA TYR A 877 -34.97 7.57 -19.31
C TYR A 877 -34.07 8.81 -19.34
N LYS A 878 -33.33 9.06 -18.24
CA LYS A 878 -32.38 10.18 -18.09
C LYS A 878 -31.02 9.96 -18.77
N SER A 879 -30.82 8.81 -19.41
CA SER A 879 -29.53 8.42 -20.01
C SER A 879 -28.36 8.47 -19.00
N LEU A 880 -28.65 8.16 -17.72
CA LEU A 880 -27.68 8.10 -16.64
C LEU A 880 -27.15 6.67 -16.45
N ASN A 881 -25.89 6.54 -16.03
CA ASN A 881 -25.27 5.25 -15.87
C ASN A 881 -25.69 4.56 -14.55
N ALA A 882 -26.38 3.42 -14.67
CA ALA A 882 -26.82 2.64 -13.51
C ALA A 882 -25.66 2.15 -12.63
N ALA A 883 -24.60 1.59 -13.22
CA ALA A 883 -23.45 1.09 -12.47
C ALA A 883 -22.75 2.21 -11.66
N GLY A 884 -22.59 3.39 -12.26
CA GLY A 884 -22.04 4.60 -11.64
C GLY A 884 -22.92 5.17 -10.54
N GLY A 885 -24.24 5.11 -10.69
CA GLY A 885 -25.19 5.49 -9.63
C GLY A 885 -25.14 4.56 -8.43
N ILE A 886 -25.09 3.25 -8.67
CA ILE A 886 -24.98 2.23 -7.60
C ILE A 886 -23.69 2.44 -6.81
N HIS A 887 -22.56 2.57 -7.52
CA HIS A 887 -21.26 2.76 -6.92
C HIS A 887 -21.18 4.07 -6.12
N ALA A 888 -21.69 5.17 -6.68
CA ALA A 888 -21.76 6.47 -6.01
C ALA A 888 -22.67 6.45 -4.78
N ALA A 889 -23.83 5.80 -4.84
CA ALA A 889 -24.72 5.64 -3.69
C ALA A 889 -24.07 4.80 -2.57
N GLN A 890 -23.38 3.71 -2.93
CA GLN A 890 -22.64 2.90 -1.96
C GLN A 890 -21.55 3.72 -1.25
N HIS A 891 -20.80 4.54 -1.99
CA HIS A 891 -19.79 5.41 -1.39
C HIS A 891 -20.38 6.51 -0.50
N ALA A 892 -21.48 7.15 -0.91
CA ALA A 892 -22.17 8.15 -0.09
C ALA A 892 -22.63 7.55 1.24
N ILE A 893 -23.25 6.37 1.21
CA ILE A 893 -23.68 5.65 2.41
C ILE A 893 -22.46 5.28 3.28
N MET A 894 -21.39 4.75 2.70
CA MET A 894 -20.16 4.44 3.44
C MET A 894 -19.51 5.69 4.05
N GLY A 895 -19.59 6.83 3.37
CA GLY A 895 -19.13 8.12 3.88
C GLY A 895 -19.89 8.58 5.12
N MET A 896 -21.17 8.21 5.25
CA MET A 896 -22.03 8.54 6.40
C MET A 896 -21.97 7.49 7.52
N MET A 897 -21.48 6.27 7.26
CA MET A 897 -21.34 5.22 8.28
C MET A 897 -20.65 5.67 9.59
N PRO A 898 -19.63 6.55 9.59
CA PRO A 898 -19.00 7.05 10.82
C PRO A 898 -19.94 7.78 11.78
N LEU A 899 -21.09 8.29 11.32
CA LEU A 899 -22.09 8.96 12.17
C LEU A 899 -22.73 7.99 13.17
N ILE A 900 -22.85 6.72 12.80
CA ILE A 900 -23.54 5.68 13.57
C ILE A 900 -22.56 4.63 14.07
N ILE A 901 -21.69 4.17 13.17
CA ILE A 901 -20.66 3.19 13.46
C ILE A 901 -19.45 3.97 13.90
N THR A 902 -19.36 4.13 15.20
CA THR A 902 -18.38 5.03 15.80
C THR A 902 -16.94 4.53 15.64
N SER A 903 -16.77 3.23 15.34
CA SER A 903 -15.46 2.60 15.23
C SER A 903 -15.45 1.49 14.17
N GLY A 904 -14.40 1.43 13.34
CA GLY A 904 -14.18 0.30 12.42
C GLY A 904 -14.90 0.39 11.07
N THR A 905 -15.32 1.58 10.64
CA THR A 905 -15.99 1.76 9.33
C THR A 905 -15.12 1.32 8.14
N ASP A 906 -13.80 1.35 8.30
CA ASP A 906 -12.83 0.79 7.35
C ASP A 906 -12.88 -0.74 7.24
N GLU A 907 -13.58 -1.42 8.16
CA GLU A 907 -13.81 -2.86 8.14
C GLU A 907 -15.15 -3.25 7.50
N ILE A 908 -15.89 -2.30 6.95
CA ILE A 908 -17.04 -2.57 6.08
C ILE A 908 -16.62 -2.35 4.63
N HIS A 909 -16.88 -3.34 3.79
CA HIS A 909 -16.63 -3.26 2.36
C HIS A 909 -17.92 -3.22 1.57
N THR A 910 -17.81 -2.67 0.37
CA THR A 910 -18.87 -2.63 -0.63
C THR A 910 -18.34 -3.23 -1.94
N GLU A 911 -19.25 -3.56 -2.85
CA GLU A 911 -18.86 -4.04 -4.17
C GLU A 911 -18.51 -2.86 -5.10
N CYS A 912 -17.22 -2.52 -5.24
CA CYS A 912 -16.78 -1.53 -6.23
C CYS A 912 -16.77 -2.11 -7.67
N LYS A 913 -17.02 -1.26 -8.66
CA LYS A 913 -17.06 -1.63 -10.09
C LYS A 913 -15.72 -1.34 -10.77
N ALA A 914 -15.15 -2.37 -11.39
CA ALA A 914 -13.88 -2.28 -12.12
C ALA A 914 -14.07 -1.45 -13.42
N PRO A 915 -13.41 -0.29 -13.57
CA PRO A 915 -13.62 0.62 -14.69
C PRO A 915 -13.32 -0.03 -16.03
N GLU A 916 -12.34 -0.94 -16.09
CA GLU A 916 -11.98 -1.63 -17.33
C GLU A 916 -13.10 -2.54 -17.86
N LYS A 917 -14.00 -3.00 -16.98
CA LYS A 917 -15.15 -3.83 -17.35
C LYS A 917 -16.36 -2.98 -17.73
N GLU A 918 -16.59 -1.89 -16.99
CA GLU A 918 -17.72 -0.98 -17.24
C GLU A 918 -17.54 -0.19 -18.53
N PHE A 919 -16.31 0.24 -18.83
CA PHE A 919 -15.99 0.98 -20.05
C PHE A 919 -15.69 0.06 -21.25
N ALA A 920 -15.83 -1.26 -21.10
CA ALA A 920 -15.58 -2.19 -22.18
C ALA A 920 -16.70 -2.14 -23.23
N GLU A 921 -16.33 -2.01 -24.51
CA GLU A 921 -17.30 -2.08 -25.61
C GLU A 921 -17.83 -3.51 -25.86
N ARG A 922 -17.16 -4.52 -25.29
CA ARG A 922 -17.54 -5.93 -25.45
C ARG A 922 -18.53 -6.31 -24.35
N GLN A 923 -19.67 -6.88 -24.76
CA GLN A 923 -20.61 -7.47 -23.82
C GLN A 923 -19.97 -8.58 -22.99
N THR A 924 -19.91 -8.38 -21.68
CA THR A 924 -19.49 -9.39 -20.72
C THR A 924 -20.61 -10.44 -20.59
N SER A 925 -20.24 -11.72 -20.49
CA SER A 925 -21.21 -12.79 -20.20
C SER A 925 -21.81 -12.66 -18.79
N ARG A 926 -21.10 -11.95 -17.91
CA ARG A 926 -21.46 -11.72 -16.51
C ARG A 926 -22.12 -10.36 -16.38
N LYS A 927 -23.39 -10.36 -15.95
CA LYS A 927 -24.13 -9.18 -15.51
C LYS A 927 -24.40 -9.28 -14.02
N ARG A 928 -24.34 -8.16 -13.30
CA ARG A 928 -24.52 -8.12 -11.85
C ARG A 928 -25.92 -7.67 -11.46
N PRO A 929 -26.53 -8.27 -10.42
CA PRO A 929 -27.76 -7.77 -9.82
C PRO A 929 -27.63 -6.30 -9.38
N ALA A 930 -28.65 -5.50 -9.67
CA ALA A 930 -28.76 -4.11 -9.22
C ALA A 930 -29.03 -4.09 -7.72
N ARG A 931 -27.97 -3.96 -6.91
CA ARG A 931 -28.04 -4.01 -5.45
C ARG A 931 -27.04 -3.04 -4.81
N LEU A 932 -27.44 -2.42 -3.71
CA LEU A 932 -26.53 -1.83 -2.75
C LEU A 932 -26.15 -2.92 -1.74
N ILE A 933 -24.88 -3.27 -1.62
CA ILE A 933 -24.41 -4.33 -0.71
C ILE A 933 -23.26 -3.83 0.16
N PHE A 934 -23.34 -4.11 1.46
CA PHE A 934 -22.33 -3.76 2.46
C PHE A 934 -22.07 -4.97 3.33
N HIS A 935 -20.81 -5.35 3.50
CA HIS A 935 -20.43 -6.57 4.22
C HIS A 935 -19.21 -6.35 5.09
N ASP A 936 -19.14 -7.11 6.17
CA ASP A 936 -17.97 -7.11 7.04
C ASP A 936 -16.77 -7.68 6.28
N ALA A 937 -15.66 -6.93 6.25
CA ALA A 937 -14.40 -7.32 5.65
C ALA A 937 -13.65 -8.37 6.50
N LYS A 938 -13.94 -8.41 7.80
CA LYS A 938 -13.30 -9.26 8.81
C LYS A 938 -14.35 -10.02 9.63
N GLY A 939 -13.89 -10.92 10.50
CA GLY A 939 -14.76 -11.68 11.43
C GLY A 939 -15.31 -13.00 10.87
N GLY A 940 -14.92 -13.37 9.63
CA GLY A 940 -15.27 -14.64 9.00
C GLY A 940 -16.77 -14.91 9.00
N GLN A 941 -17.16 -16.17 9.26
CA GLN A 941 -18.57 -16.60 9.15
C GLN A 941 -19.53 -15.86 10.08
N TYR A 942 -19.03 -15.26 11.17
CA TYR A 942 -19.85 -14.54 12.14
C TYR A 942 -19.94 -13.04 11.83
N GLY A 943 -19.06 -12.52 10.96
CA GLY A 943 -18.90 -11.09 10.73
C GLY A 943 -18.18 -10.38 11.89
N SER A 944 -17.85 -9.11 11.69
CA SER A 944 -17.31 -8.24 12.75
C SER A 944 -18.42 -7.67 13.64
N GLY A 945 -19.69 -7.77 13.21
CA GLY A 945 -20.84 -7.20 13.89
C GLY A 945 -21.04 -5.71 13.61
N LEU A 946 -20.26 -5.11 12.70
CA LEU A 946 -20.42 -3.70 12.33
C LEU A 946 -21.55 -3.52 11.31
N SER A 947 -21.64 -4.42 10.34
CA SER A 947 -22.74 -4.44 9.37
C SER A 947 -24.12 -4.61 10.01
N ILE A 948 -24.22 -5.23 11.19
CA ILE A 948 -25.51 -5.36 11.90
C ILE A 948 -25.97 -4.02 12.46
N LYS A 949 -25.04 -3.19 12.95
CA LYS A 949 -25.31 -1.85 13.45
C LYS A 949 -25.69 -0.92 12.30
N ALA A 950 -24.99 -1.04 11.17
CA ALA A 950 -25.37 -0.38 9.92
C ALA A 950 -26.80 -0.75 9.50
N PHE A 951 -27.18 -2.03 9.64
CA PHE A 951 -28.52 -2.51 9.32
C PHE A 951 -29.57 -1.95 10.28
N ASP A 952 -29.26 -1.83 11.57
CA ASP A 952 -30.20 -1.31 12.57
C ASP A 952 -30.52 0.17 12.38
N HIS A 953 -29.59 0.95 11.81
CA HIS A 953 -29.76 2.39 11.52
C HIS A 953 -29.74 2.72 10.03
N ILE A 954 -30.03 1.76 9.16
CA ILE A 954 -29.89 1.93 7.70
C ILE A 954 -30.74 3.08 7.14
N GLN A 955 -31.90 3.35 7.74
CA GLN A 955 -32.77 4.44 7.31
C GLN A 955 -32.11 5.81 7.53
N GLU A 956 -31.51 6.03 8.70
CA GLU A 956 -30.77 7.26 9.02
C GLU A 956 -29.59 7.43 8.06
N LEU A 957 -28.82 6.37 7.81
CA LEU A 957 -27.70 6.39 6.85
C LEU A 957 -28.12 6.76 5.43
N LEU A 958 -29.25 6.23 4.95
CA LEU A 958 -29.77 6.54 3.62
C LEU A 958 -30.21 8.01 3.53
N GLN A 959 -30.84 8.54 4.57
CA GLN A 959 -31.28 9.93 4.65
C GLN A 959 -30.08 10.90 4.70
N ASP A 960 -29.09 10.61 5.54
CA ASP A 960 -27.88 11.42 5.66
C ASP A 960 -27.05 11.39 4.36
N ALA A 961 -26.97 10.23 3.69
CA ALA A 961 -26.30 10.11 2.40
C ALA A 961 -26.99 10.94 1.32
N LEU A 962 -28.33 10.93 1.28
CA LEU A 962 -29.10 11.77 0.36
C LEU A 962 -28.86 13.25 0.65
N LYS A 963 -28.93 13.65 1.92
CA LYS A 963 -28.68 15.03 2.33
C LYS A 963 -27.28 15.51 1.95
N CYS A 964 -26.26 14.68 2.17
CA CYS A 964 -24.88 14.97 1.76
C CYS A 964 -24.75 15.19 0.24
N ILE A 965 -25.45 14.39 -0.57
CA ILE A 965 -25.50 14.56 -2.01
C ILE A 965 -26.19 15.88 -2.39
N GLU A 966 -27.33 16.21 -1.78
CA GLU A 966 -28.10 17.42 -2.08
C GLU A 966 -27.40 18.72 -1.65
N GLU A 967 -26.71 18.72 -0.51
CA GLU A 967 -25.99 19.89 0.01
C GLU A 967 -24.67 20.18 -0.73
N CYS A 968 -24.13 19.19 -1.44
CA CYS A 968 -22.88 19.35 -2.16
C CYS A 968 -23.07 20.12 -3.48
N GLU A 969 -22.26 21.15 -3.72
CA GLU A 969 -22.35 22.00 -4.93
C GLU A 969 -21.84 21.32 -6.22
N CYS A 970 -21.21 20.15 -6.14
CA CYS A 970 -20.70 19.48 -7.35
C CYS A 970 -21.83 18.91 -8.22
N GLU A 971 -21.67 18.94 -9.54
CA GLU A 971 -22.69 18.47 -10.47
C GLU A 971 -22.66 16.95 -10.65
N TRP A 972 -21.47 16.37 -10.83
CA TRP A 972 -21.31 14.94 -11.21
C TRP A 972 -20.69 14.06 -10.12
N GLY A 973 -20.19 14.66 -9.04
CA GLY A 973 -19.60 13.96 -7.88
C GLY A 973 -18.19 14.45 -7.51
N CYS A 974 -17.90 14.51 -6.21
CA CYS A 974 -16.60 14.87 -5.67
C CYS A 974 -16.26 14.03 -4.41
N PRO A 975 -15.02 14.13 -3.88
CA PRO A 975 -14.61 13.47 -2.63
C PRO A 975 -15.44 13.83 -1.40
N ASP A 976 -16.13 14.97 -1.40
CA ASP A 976 -16.94 15.43 -0.28
C ASP A 976 -18.36 14.83 -0.29
N CYS A 977 -18.77 14.14 -1.37
CA CYS A 977 -20.11 13.55 -1.46
C CYS A 977 -20.15 12.07 -1.88
N VAL A 978 -19.56 11.68 -3.02
CA VAL A 978 -19.73 10.33 -3.61
C VAL A 978 -18.41 9.63 -3.98
N ALA A 979 -17.28 10.33 -3.94
CA ALA A 979 -15.97 9.70 -4.16
C ALA A 979 -15.31 9.35 -2.82
N ALA A 980 -14.68 8.18 -2.76
CA ALA A 980 -14.10 7.64 -1.54
C ALA A 980 -12.60 7.36 -1.70
N SER A 981 -11.81 7.70 -0.68
CA SER A 981 -10.35 7.46 -0.63
C SER A 981 -9.96 5.98 -0.51
N PHE A 982 -10.88 5.15 0.02
CA PHE A 982 -10.70 3.71 0.17
C PHE A 982 -11.14 2.91 -1.06
N CYS A 983 -11.66 3.56 -2.11
CA CYS A 983 -12.11 2.87 -3.33
C CYS A 983 -10.92 2.26 -4.08
N LYS A 984 -10.91 0.93 -4.24
CA LYS A 984 -9.88 0.20 -5.01
C LYS A 984 -9.83 0.59 -6.49
N GLU A 985 -10.95 1.10 -7.00
CA GLU A 985 -11.18 1.43 -8.41
C GLU A 985 -11.01 2.95 -8.68
N ASN A 986 -10.36 3.67 -7.76
CA ASN A 986 -10.07 5.10 -7.84
C ASN A 986 -11.29 6.00 -8.05
N SER A 987 -12.50 5.53 -7.68
CA SER A 987 -13.73 6.31 -7.84
C SER A 987 -13.95 6.80 -9.30
N LEU A 988 -13.52 6.01 -10.30
CA LEU A 988 -13.60 6.40 -11.72
C LEU A 988 -14.98 6.24 -12.34
N VAL A 989 -15.79 5.31 -11.83
CA VAL A 989 -17.17 5.06 -12.30
C VAL A 989 -18.13 5.67 -11.29
N LEU A 990 -18.49 6.95 -11.43
CA LEU A 990 -19.34 7.67 -10.48
C LEU A 990 -20.35 8.56 -11.19
N SER A 991 -21.60 8.50 -10.71
CA SER A 991 -22.69 9.38 -11.14
C SER A 991 -23.48 9.86 -9.92
N LYS A 992 -23.23 11.11 -9.50
CA LYS A 992 -23.98 11.75 -8.41
C LYS A 992 -25.49 11.84 -8.72
N PRO A 993 -25.95 12.29 -9.91
CA PRO A 993 -27.38 12.35 -10.21
C PRO A 993 -28.06 10.98 -10.17
N ALA A 994 -27.37 9.94 -10.65
CA ALA A 994 -27.90 8.58 -10.60
C ALA A 994 -28.00 8.04 -9.16
N ALA A 995 -27.02 8.35 -8.31
CA ALA A 995 -27.07 8.01 -6.89
C ALA A 995 -28.24 8.70 -6.17
N GLU A 996 -28.48 9.98 -6.46
CA GLU A 996 -29.60 10.75 -5.93
C GLU A 996 -30.94 10.09 -6.25
N VAL A 997 -31.16 9.70 -7.51
CA VAL A 997 -32.37 8.98 -7.95
C VAL A 997 -32.53 7.66 -7.19
N ILE A 998 -31.47 6.86 -7.08
CA ILE A 998 -31.51 5.56 -6.39
C ILE A 998 -31.92 5.74 -4.93
N LEU A 999 -31.29 6.68 -4.21
CA LEU A 999 -31.58 6.93 -2.79
C LEU A 999 -33.00 7.47 -2.59
N LYS A 1000 -33.45 8.43 -3.42
CA LYS A 1000 -34.81 8.99 -3.34
C LYS A 1000 -35.88 7.91 -3.56
N VAL A 1001 -35.68 7.03 -4.53
CA VAL A 1001 -36.63 5.93 -4.79
C VAL A 1001 -36.62 4.91 -3.65
N ILE A 1002 -35.46 4.54 -3.10
CA ILE A 1002 -35.37 3.61 -1.96
C ILE A 1002 -36.05 4.21 -0.72
N LEU A 1003 -35.90 5.51 -0.46
CA LEU A 1003 -36.51 6.23 0.65
C LEU A 1003 -38.00 6.59 0.43
N GLY A 1004 -38.53 6.39 -0.77
CA GLY A 1004 -39.90 6.78 -1.11
C GLY A 1004 -40.12 8.30 -1.15
N VAL A 1005 -39.06 9.08 -1.36
CA VAL A 1005 -39.13 10.55 -1.48
C VAL A 1005 -39.65 10.91 -2.88
N GLU A 1006 -40.66 11.77 -2.94
CA GLU A 1006 -41.12 12.35 -4.21
C GLU A 1006 -40.16 13.45 -4.66
N PHE A 1007 -39.85 13.49 -5.96
CA PHE A 1007 -38.96 14.48 -6.55
C PHE A 1007 -39.40 14.84 -7.96
N ASP A 1008 -39.03 16.05 -8.37
CA ASP A 1008 -39.23 16.52 -9.74
C ASP A 1008 -38.18 15.88 -10.67
N MET A 1009 -38.63 15.34 -11.79
CA MET A 1009 -37.73 14.76 -12.79
C MET A 1009 -36.89 15.83 -13.48
N ASP A 1010 -37.37 17.08 -13.54
CA ASP A 1010 -36.65 18.17 -14.19
C ASP A 1010 -35.48 18.70 -13.35
N SER A 1011 -35.44 18.41 -12.04
CA SER A 1011 -34.32 18.80 -11.18
C SER A 1011 -33.10 17.88 -11.32
N ILE A 1012 -33.26 16.71 -11.94
CA ILE A 1012 -32.18 15.74 -12.14
C ILE A 1012 -31.51 15.98 -13.51
N PRO A 1013 -30.20 16.27 -13.57
CA PRO A 1013 -29.46 16.41 -14.81
C PRO A 1013 -29.60 15.21 -15.75
N ASP A 1014 -29.69 15.47 -17.05
CA ASP A 1014 -29.68 14.42 -18.08
C ASP A 1014 -28.23 14.01 -18.37
N GLY A 1015 -28.00 12.71 -18.57
CA GLY A 1015 -26.72 12.17 -19.02
C GLY A 1015 -26.49 12.35 -20.53
N PRO A 1016 -25.37 11.83 -21.07
CA PRO A 1016 -24.36 11.03 -20.39
C PRO A 1016 -23.42 11.87 -19.51
N GLU A 1017 -22.86 11.25 -18.49
CA GLU A 1017 -21.96 11.89 -17.53
C GLU A 1017 -20.65 12.36 -18.20
N PRO A 1018 -20.29 13.66 -18.16
CA PRO A 1018 -19.09 14.18 -18.79
C PRO A 1018 -17.79 13.75 -18.10
N ASN A 1019 -17.87 13.29 -16.85
CA ASN A 1019 -16.75 12.74 -16.09
C ASN A 1019 -16.45 11.27 -16.40
N MET A 1020 -17.24 10.63 -17.28
CA MET A 1020 -17.03 9.23 -17.68
C MET A 1020 -16.92 9.09 -19.21
N PRO A 1021 -16.14 8.11 -19.70
CA PRO A 1021 -16.16 7.76 -21.11
C PRO A 1021 -17.51 7.16 -21.51
N GLU A 1022 -17.83 7.18 -22.80
CA GLU A 1022 -19.09 6.64 -23.34
C GLU A 1022 -19.22 5.13 -23.04
N ILE A 1023 -20.28 4.75 -22.31
CA ILE A 1023 -20.56 3.36 -21.93
C ILE A 1023 -21.55 2.78 -22.94
N LYS A 1024 -21.12 1.75 -23.67
CA LYS A 1024 -21.91 1.14 -24.76
C LYS A 1024 -22.62 -0.15 -24.38
N VAL A 1025 -22.30 -0.72 -23.21
CA VAL A 1025 -22.80 -2.03 -22.77
C VAL A 1025 -23.34 -1.93 -21.35
N GLU A 1026 -24.57 -2.41 -21.15
CA GLU A 1026 -25.17 -2.54 -19.83
C GLU A 1026 -24.62 -3.78 -19.08
N THR A 1027 -24.05 -3.53 -17.91
CA THR A 1027 -23.42 -4.52 -17.01
C THR A 1027 -24.33 -4.88 -15.82
N ILE A 1028 -25.39 -4.11 -15.59
CA ILE A 1028 -26.35 -4.30 -14.51
C ILE A 1028 -27.61 -4.99 -15.03
N VAL A 1029 -28.18 -5.85 -14.20
CA VAL A 1029 -29.51 -6.44 -14.39
C VAL A 1029 -30.35 -6.23 -13.15
N PRO A 1030 -31.69 -6.12 -13.27
CA PRO A 1030 -32.57 -6.17 -12.10
C PRO A 1030 -32.23 -7.39 -11.24
N ALA A 1031 -32.26 -7.23 -9.92
CA ALA A 1031 -31.99 -8.33 -9.01
C ALA A 1031 -32.98 -9.48 -9.26
N GLY A 1032 -32.46 -10.63 -9.75
CA GLY A 1032 -33.24 -11.85 -9.99
C GLY A 1032 -33.38 -12.75 -8.75
N LEU A 1033 -33.79 -14.00 -8.96
CA LEU A 1033 -34.07 -15.14 -8.03
C LEU A 1033 -33.96 -14.86 -6.51
N PRO A 1034 -34.98 -15.24 -5.71
CA PRO A 1034 -35.01 -14.95 -4.28
C PRO A 1034 -33.83 -15.57 -3.54
N VAL A 1035 -33.13 -14.75 -2.75
CA VAL A 1035 -32.16 -15.22 -1.77
C VAL A 1035 -32.92 -16.06 -0.73
N LYS A 1036 -32.38 -17.23 -0.38
CA LYS A 1036 -33.03 -18.16 0.54
C LYS A 1036 -33.20 -17.54 1.93
N PHE A 1037 -34.36 -17.72 2.56
CA PHE A 1037 -34.57 -17.39 3.97
C PHE A 1037 -33.92 -18.42 4.90
N SER A 1038 -33.32 -17.95 5.99
CA SER A 1038 -32.84 -18.84 7.06
C SER A 1038 -33.99 -19.51 7.79
N SER A 1039 -33.73 -20.66 8.42
CA SER A 1039 -34.71 -21.36 9.26
C SER A 1039 -35.23 -20.48 10.41
N ASP A 1040 -34.37 -19.59 10.90
CA ASP A 1040 -34.61 -18.74 12.06
C ASP A 1040 -34.70 -17.24 11.67
N VAL A 1041 -35.24 -16.95 10.47
CA VAL A 1041 -35.35 -15.57 9.97
C VAL A 1041 -36.13 -14.69 10.95
N GLN A 1042 -35.59 -13.50 11.24
CA GLN A 1042 -36.22 -12.50 12.09
C GLN A 1042 -36.78 -11.34 11.26
N ILE A 1043 -38.09 -11.14 11.31
CA ILE A 1043 -38.74 -9.94 10.76
C ILE A 1043 -38.73 -8.90 11.87
N ILE A 1044 -37.93 -7.84 11.71
CA ILE A 1044 -37.72 -6.83 12.75
C ILE A 1044 -38.91 -5.88 12.83
N ASP A 1045 -39.36 -5.39 11.67
CA ASP A 1045 -40.44 -4.41 11.58
C ASP A 1045 -41.53 -4.92 10.63
N VAL A 1046 -42.80 -4.85 11.06
CA VAL A 1046 -43.97 -5.25 10.27
C VAL A 1046 -44.87 -4.04 10.05
N ARG A 1047 -45.23 -3.78 8.79
CA ARG A 1047 -46.15 -2.71 8.42
C ARG A 1047 -47.44 -3.25 7.85
N LYS A 1048 -48.54 -2.56 8.14
CA LYS A 1048 -49.81 -2.81 7.46
C LYS A 1048 -49.72 -2.26 6.05
N ALA A 1049 -49.98 -3.10 5.06
CA ALA A 1049 -50.01 -2.70 3.67
C ALA A 1049 -51.08 -1.61 3.47
N THR A 1050 -50.71 -0.55 2.76
CA THR A 1050 -51.62 0.55 2.37
C THR A 1050 -52.45 0.19 1.13
N ALA A 1051 -52.00 -0.81 0.37
CA ALA A 1051 -52.69 -1.41 -0.77
C ALA A 1051 -52.80 -2.93 -0.61
N PRO A 1052 -53.73 -3.62 -1.31
CA PRO A 1052 -53.81 -5.08 -1.31
C PRO A 1052 -52.49 -5.70 -1.79
N LEU A 1053 -51.87 -6.55 -0.97
CA LEU A 1053 -50.67 -7.28 -1.36
C LEU A 1053 -51.01 -8.24 -2.51
N SER A 1054 -50.16 -8.26 -3.54
CA SER A 1054 -50.23 -9.27 -4.59
C SER A 1054 -50.01 -10.65 -3.97
N THR A 1055 -50.95 -11.58 -4.17
CA THR A 1055 -50.79 -12.97 -3.75
C THR A 1055 -49.57 -13.56 -4.44
N ILE A 1056 -48.56 -13.97 -3.67
CA ILE A 1056 -47.45 -14.77 -4.18
C ILE A 1056 -48.06 -16.09 -4.67
N PRO A 1057 -47.97 -16.43 -5.97
CA PRO A 1057 -48.38 -17.74 -6.44
C PRO A 1057 -47.61 -18.78 -5.65
N LYS A 1058 -48.31 -19.74 -5.02
CA LYS A 1058 -47.66 -20.97 -4.56
C LYS A 1058 -47.24 -21.74 -5.80
N ASP A 1059 -46.04 -21.46 -6.31
CA ASP A 1059 -45.41 -22.40 -7.23
C ASP A 1059 -44.96 -23.60 -6.42
N ASP A 1060 -45.69 -24.70 -6.60
CA ASP A 1060 -45.34 -26.05 -6.17
C ASP A 1060 -44.06 -26.49 -6.89
N THR A 1061 -42.88 -26.15 -6.37
CA THR A 1061 -41.66 -26.94 -6.62
C THR A 1061 -40.69 -26.84 -5.45
N GLU A 1062 -40.40 -28.02 -4.91
CA GLU A 1062 -39.47 -28.41 -3.85
C GLU A 1062 -38.04 -27.87 -3.98
#